data_AF-A0A182FW53-F1
#
_entry.id   AF-A0A182FW53-F1
#
_cell.length_a   1.000
_cell.length_b   1.000
_cell.length_c   1.000
_cell.angle_alpha   90.00
_cell.angle_beta   90.00
_cell.angle_gamma   90.00
#
_symmetry.space_group_name_H-M   'P 1'
#
loop_
_entity.id
_entity.type
_entity.pdbx_description
1 polymer ?
#
loop_
_entity_poly.entity_id
_entity_poly.type
_entity_poly.pdbx_seq_one_letter_code
_entity_poly.pdbx_strand_id
1 'polypeptide(L)'
;MDKLTTISAVLFMAADVCAIVSLAMPDWIVTSVGGETRLGLMWTCMTLHNRPQVCFTPELQPEWLIALICIFVGCICITTTIILLASSNWDRNVIPYARWVGFTAMVLFCLAAVIFPLGFHIDEIGGQPYHLPHSHQVGISYIMFVLALWITVVSELFAEKSFFVAIMCSLRCASSGMLLLLEIAAFLSLLPSATVRCDNNVELTVQAPSVMVAVLIRNKEHTLPYFFTYLEELDYPKDRLSLWIRSDHNEDRSIEITKAWLKRITPLYHSVDFKYRTEPAGKRESEKTYTHWTEDRFADVIRLKEEALQTARKMWADYVLFLDADVFLTNPRSLRSLIDLKLPIVAPMLVSDGLYSNFWCGMTTDYYYHRTDDYRKILNYELVGQWPVPMVHSAVLVDLNVAETRHLTFDRRNLPAGRYSGPVDDIIIFAMSANYSSIPMQVCNALLHGYILVPLEAGETVEGKDLEQLTNILGYILNEYGEIKLKQDMKKYVPVVEKDKLSLSHIYMINLERRTERRNKMLSHFDLLGLQVEHFPAVDGKLLTDRKVQDLGIRFLPGYADPFHKRPMTMGEIGCFLSHYYIWESMVRLGLAEVLVLEDDIRFEPFFRRRAHRVLDDARRIGGWDLIYFGRKRLQEEDEKWITGSEYLVRAGYSYWTLGYVITLEGAKKLLRERPLEKLLPVDEYLPIMFDNHPNESWAGHFRDRTLAAWSAAPLLLFPTHYTGDEGYISDTEDSVRIDGTVPPGGGGSEQEGPGTPVGVNETGRDAAVEPKKGDKEQLPNASSALLAESGLEQGEHELEAANRRSEL
;
A
#
# COMPACT_ATOMS: atom_id res chain seq x y z
N MET A 1 27.56 60.36 13.61
CA MET A 1 27.19 59.40 14.69
C MET A 1 28.38 59.11 15.62
N ASP A 2 28.10 58.57 16.82
CA ASP A 2 29.11 57.91 17.66
C ASP A 2 29.45 56.51 17.11
N LYS A 3 30.66 55.99 17.37
CA LYS A 3 31.08 54.68 16.84
C LYS A 3 30.12 53.54 17.16
N LEU A 4 29.53 53.53 18.37
CA LEU A 4 28.58 52.49 18.77
C LEU A 4 27.22 52.62 18.07
N THR A 5 26.77 53.86 17.81
CA THR A 5 25.56 54.11 17.00
C THR A 5 25.75 53.69 15.54
N THR A 6 26.95 53.87 14.98
CA THR A 6 27.26 53.38 13.62
C THR A 6 27.32 51.85 13.57
N ILE A 7 27.90 51.20 14.57
CA ILE A 7 27.90 49.73 14.69
C ILE A 7 26.45 49.21 14.80
N SER A 8 25.64 49.79 15.69
CA SER A 8 24.23 49.44 15.87
C SER A 8 23.43 49.58 14.57
N ALA A 9 23.59 50.69 13.82
CA ALA A 9 22.90 50.88 12.53
C ALA A 9 23.31 49.84 11.46
N VAL A 10 24.58 49.41 11.42
CA VAL A 10 25.05 48.36 10.51
C VAL A 10 24.49 46.98 10.92
N LEU A 11 24.40 46.70 12.22
CA LEU A 11 23.82 45.45 12.72
C LEU A 11 22.30 45.39 12.46
N PHE A 12 21.55 46.48 12.66
CA PHE A 12 20.14 46.55 12.26
C PHE A 12 19.95 46.29 10.76
N MET A 13 20.82 46.85 9.90
CA MET A 13 20.77 46.58 8.46
C MET A 13 21.04 45.10 8.13
N ALA A 14 21.95 44.44 8.84
CA ALA A 14 22.17 43.01 8.69
C ALA A 14 20.97 42.18 9.15
N ALA A 15 20.34 42.55 10.27
CA ALA A 15 19.12 41.90 10.76
C ALA A 15 17.95 42.03 9.76
N ASP A 16 17.73 43.23 9.21
CA ASP A 16 16.67 43.50 8.22
C ASP A 16 16.83 42.61 6.98
N VAL A 17 18.05 42.54 6.44
CA VAL A 17 18.37 41.66 5.30
C VAL A 17 18.12 40.19 5.63
N CYS A 18 18.55 39.70 6.80
CA CYS A 18 18.31 38.32 7.21
C CYS A 18 16.82 38.00 7.37
N ALA A 19 16.03 38.91 7.94
CA ALA A 19 14.58 38.74 8.12
C ALA A 19 13.83 38.78 6.78
N ILE A 20 14.16 39.70 5.88
CA ILE A 20 13.58 39.77 4.53
C ILE A 20 13.92 38.52 3.72
N VAL A 21 15.17 38.05 3.76
CA VAL A 21 15.60 36.81 3.08
C VAL A 21 14.89 35.59 3.66
N SER A 22 14.66 35.53 4.98
CA SER A 22 13.88 34.44 5.58
C SER A 22 12.44 34.40 5.06
N LEU A 23 11.75 35.54 4.95
CA LEU A 23 10.38 35.59 4.41
C LEU A 23 10.31 35.26 2.92
N ALA A 24 11.32 35.64 2.14
CA ALA A 24 11.35 35.45 0.69
C ALA A 24 11.56 33.99 0.25
N MET A 25 12.23 33.16 1.06
CA MET A 25 12.59 31.78 0.71
C MET A 25 11.61 30.75 1.34
N PRO A 26 11.17 29.73 0.59
CA PRO A 26 10.20 28.73 1.05
C PRO A 26 10.78 27.71 2.04
N ASP A 27 12.08 27.78 2.35
CA ASP A 27 12.79 26.79 3.16
C ASP A 27 12.65 27.06 4.68
N TRP A 28 11.43 27.25 5.22
CA TRP A 28 11.21 27.29 6.68
C TRP A 28 11.12 25.89 7.27
N ILE A 29 10.41 24.99 6.60
CA ILE A 29 10.34 23.56 6.92
C ILE A 29 10.52 22.79 5.61
N VAL A 30 11.34 21.73 5.64
CA VAL A 30 11.66 20.91 4.47
C VAL A 30 11.36 19.45 4.77
N THR A 31 10.80 18.74 3.80
CA THR A 31 10.51 17.30 3.85
C THR A 31 10.80 16.64 2.50
N SER A 32 11.21 15.37 2.55
CA SER A 32 11.48 14.50 1.39
C SER A 32 10.40 13.44 1.17
N VAL A 33 9.30 13.46 1.95
CA VAL A 33 8.21 12.49 1.86
C VAL A 33 7.34 12.79 0.64
N GLY A 34 7.27 11.86 -0.32
CA GLY A 34 6.50 12.00 -1.57
C GLY A 34 7.16 12.89 -2.65
N GLY A 35 8.30 13.51 -2.35
CA GLY A 35 8.97 14.50 -3.20
C GLY A 35 9.75 15.51 -2.36
N GLU A 36 10.39 16.50 -3.00
CA GLU A 36 10.92 17.65 -2.26
C GLU A 36 9.80 18.67 -2.02
N THR A 37 9.38 18.84 -0.77
CA THR A 37 8.42 19.87 -0.35
C THR A 37 9.07 20.84 0.64
N ARG A 38 8.89 22.13 0.36
CA ARG A 38 9.48 23.26 1.09
C ARG A 38 8.34 24.20 1.48
N LEU A 39 8.03 24.24 2.77
CA LEU A 39 6.95 25.03 3.37
C LEU A 39 7.53 26.33 3.92
N GLY A 40 7.01 27.47 3.47
CA GLY A 40 7.43 28.80 3.92
C GLY A 40 6.24 29.72 4.17
N LEU A 41 6.47 30.81 4.91
CA LEU A 41 5.39 31.72 5.33
C LEU A 41 4.78 32.55 4.19
N MET A 42 5.51 32.81 3.09
CA MET A 42 4.98 33.52 1.92
C MET A 42 4.76 32.63 0.69
N TRP A 43 5.54 31.55 0.59
CA TRP A 43 5.57 30.66 -0.57
C TRP A 43 5.79 29.23 -0.09
N THR A 44 5.04 28.31 -0.67
CA THR A 44 5.26 26.87 -0.55
C THR A 44 5.60 26.32 -1.93
N CYS A 45 6.64 25.49 -2.00
CA CYS A 45 7.10 24.88 -3.24
C CYS A 45 7.18 23.36 -3.09
N MET A 46 6.67 22.62 -4.09
CA MET A 46 6.66 21.15 -4.09
C MET A 46 7.15 20.58 -5.42
N THR A 47 7.89 19.47 -5.33
CA THR A 47 8.45 18.73 -6.47
C THR A 47 8.10 17.25 -6.33
N LEU A 48 6.97 16.86 -6.92
CA LEU A 48 6.59 15.45 -7.09
C LEU A 48 7.55 14.76 -8.07
N HIS A 49 7.84 13.48 -7.86
CA HIS A 49 8.79 12.73 -8.70
C HIS A 49 8.42 12.82 -10.19
N ASN A 50 9.41 13.09 -11.05
CA ASN A 50 9.27 13.32 -12.49
C ASN A 50 8.32 14.47 -12.93
N ARG A 51 7.98 15.43 -12.05
CA ARG A 51 7.26 16.66 -12.41
C ARG A 51 8.09 17.92 -12.14
N PRO A 52 7.88 19.02 -12.90
CA PRO A 52 8.54 20.29 -12.61
C PRO A 52 8.05 20.86 -11.27
N GLN A 53 8.94 21.59 -10.57
CA GLN A 53 8.62 22.26 -9.31
C GLN A 53 7.48 23.27 -9.48
N VAL A 54 6.48 23.20 -8.61
CA VAL A 54 5.36 24.16 -8.55
C VAL A 54 5.44 24.92 -7.23
N CYS A 55 5.37 26.24 -7.30
CA CYS A 55 5.33 27.13 -6.13
C CYS A 55 4.03 27.94 -6.13
N PHE A 56 3.41 28.08 -4.96
CA PHE A 56 2.17 28.83 -4.77
C PHE A 56 2.15 29.51 -3.39
N THR A 57 1.22 30.44 -3.21
CA THR A 57 0.97 31.11 -1.92
C THR A 57 0.16 30.17 -1.01
N PRO A 58 0.66 29.77 0.16
CA PRO A 58 -0.05 28.85 1.05
C PRO A 58 -1.22 29.51 1.76
N GLU A 59 -2.22 28.72 2.12
CA GLU A 59 -3.25 29.12 3.09
C GLU A 59 -2.68 28.93 4.51
N LEU A 60 -2.47 30.02 5.24
CA LEU A 60 -1.79 30.00 6.53
C LEU A 60 -2.78 29.81 7.69
N GLN A 61 -2.49 28.84 8.55
CA GLN A 61 -3.17 28.69 9.84
C GLN A 61 -2.89 29.89 10.77
N PRO A 62 -3.77 30.17 11.76
CA PRO A 62 -3.73 31.39 12.56
C PRO A 62 -2.37 31.68 13.23
N GLU A 63 -1.68 30.66 13.73
CA GLU A 63 -0.37 30.77 14.37
C GLU A 63 0.69 31.28 13.38
N TRP A 64 0.74 30.68 12.19
CA TRP A 64 1.70 31.05 11.16
C TRP A 64 1.36 32.41 10.52
N LEU A 65 0.08 32.75 10.40
CA LEU A 65 -0.35 34.08 9.99
C LEU A 65 0.07 35.15 11.00
N ILE A 66 -0.10 34.90 12.30
CA ILE A 66 0.35 35.81 13.37
C ILE A 66 1.88 35.93 13.35
N ALA A 67 2.61 34.82 13.21
CA ALA A 67 4.08 34.84 13.09
C ALA A 67 4.53 35.67 11.88
N LEU A 68 3.93 35.46 10.69
CA LEU A 68 4.20 36.25 9.49
C LEU A 68 3.95 37.75 9.72
N ILE A 69 2.81 38.13 10.33
CA ILE A 69 2.49 39.53 10.64
C ILE A 69 3.53 40.12 11.60
N CYS A 70 3.91 39.39 12.66
CA CYS A 70 4.93 39.83 13.60
C CYS A 70 6.30 40.04 12.93
N ILE A 71 6.72 39.14 12.03
CA ILE A 71 7.98 39.30 11.28
C ILE A 71 7.88 40.50 10.32
N PHE A 72 6.80 40.60 9.55
CA PHE A 72 6.62 41.67 8.56
C PHE A 72 6.59 43.07 9.21
N VAL A 73 5.83 43.24 10.30
CA VAL A 73 5.81 44.49 11.08
C VAL A 73 7.16 44.72 11.76
N GLY A 74 7.83 43.66 12.23
CA GLY A 74 9.19 43.73 12.78
C GLY A 74 10.20 44.27 11.77
N CYS A 75 10.21 43.81 10.52
CA CYS A 75 11.04 44.36 9.44
C CYS A 75 10.74 45.85 9.22
N ILE A 76 9.46 46.25 9.12
CA ILE A 76 9.08 47.67 8.98
C ILE A 76 9.63 48.51 10.14
N CYS A 77 9.59 48.00 11.36
CA CYS A 77 10.20 48.65 12.52
C CYS A 77 11.74 48.71 12.43
N ILE A 78 12.43 47.67 11.95
CA ILE A 78 13.89 47.72 11.73
C ILE A 78 14.25 48.73 10.64
N THR A 79 13.62 48.68 9.47
CA THR A 79 13.84 49.66 8.39
C THR A 79 13.59 51.09 8.88
N THR A 80 12.52 51.32 9.65
CA THR A 80 12.22 52.62 10.26
C THR A 80 13.29 53.03 11.27
N THR A 81 13.81 52.09 12.06
CA THR A 81 14.91 52.32 13.01
C THR A 81 16.20 52.72 12.28
N ILE A 82 16.54 52.05 11.18
CA ILE A 82 17.70 52.41 10.32
C ILE A 82 17.53 53.83 9.77
N ILE A 83 16.34 54.19 9.26
CA ILE A 83 16.05 55.53 8.75
C ILE A 83 16.20 56.58 9.86
N LEU A 84 15.62 56.36 11.04
CA LEU A 84 15.73 57.28 12.18
C LEU A 84 17.18 57.40 12.69
N LEU A 85 17.95 56.32 12.72
CA LEU A 85 19.38 56.33 13.05
C LEU A 85 20.20 57.08 12.00
N ALA A 86 19.87 56.98 10.71
CA ALA A 86 20.51 57.75 9.65
C ALA A 86 20.17 59.26 9.74
N SER A 87 18.89 59.57 9.96
CA SER A 87 18.37 60.93 10.19
C SER A 87 18.96 61.59 11.44
N SER A 88 19.42 60.80 12.43
CA SER A 88 20.08 61.29 13.64
C SER A 88 21.37 62.11 13.41
N ASN A 89 21.92 62.07 12.19
CA ASN A 89 23.03 62.94 11.79
C ASN A 89 22.61 64.40 11.59
N TRP A 90 21.33 64.67 11.29
CA TRP A 90 20.78 66.02 11.12
C TRP A 90 20.02 66.51 12.37
N ASP A 91 19.26 65.65 13.04
CA ASP A 91 18.61 65.97 14.32
C ASP A 91 18.85 64.85 15.35
N ARG A 92 19.52 65.16 16.46
CA ARG A 92 19.77 64.16 17.51
C ARG A 92 18.52 63.80 18.32
N ASN A 93 17.44 64.56 18.22
CA ASN A 93 16.20 64.30 18.96
C ASN A 93 15.45 63.06 18.45
N VAL A 94 15.77 62.50 17.27
CA VAL A 94 15.13 61.27 16.78
C VAL A 94 15.71 59.97 17.39
N ILE A 95 16.86 60.02 18.07
CA ILE A 95 17.53 58.83 18.63
C ILE A 95 16.66 58.05 19.64
N PRO A 96 15.92 58.68 20.59
CA PRO A 96 15.04 57.96 21.49
C PRO A 96 13.89 57.23 20.77
N TYR A 97 13.36 57.82 19.68
CA TYR A 97 12.32 57.20 18.86
C TYR A 97 12.86 55.98 18.11
N ALA A 98 14.07 56.07 17.56
CA ALA A 98 14.73 54.93 16.91
C ALA A 98 14.84 53.72 17.86
N ARG A 99 15.24 53.93 19.12
CA ARG A 99 15.34 52.86 20.13
C ARG A 99 13.99 52.23 20.48
N TRP A 100 12.94 53.04 20.69
CA TRP A 100 11.62 52.48 20.98
C TRP A 100 11.05 51.67 19.82
N VAL A 101 11.32 52.07 18.57
CA VAL A 101 10.91 51.33 17.37
C VAL A 101 11.72 50.04 17.21
N GLY A 102 13.04 50.07 17.43
CA GLY A 102 13.89 48.87 17.38
C GLY A 102 13.60 47.87 18.50
N PHE A 103 13.35 48.35 19.72
CA PHE A 103 12.85 47.53 20.83
C PHE A 103 11.50 46.88 20.50
N THR A 104 10.60 47.61 19.81
CA THR A 104 9.33 47.05 19.34
C THR A 104 9.56 45.94 18.30
N ALA A 105 10.52 46.10 17.38
CA ALA A 105 10.91 45.03 16.46
C ALA A 105 11.44 43.79 17.17
N MET A 106 12.30 43.97 18.18
CA MET A 106 12.83 42.88 19.01
C MET A 106 11.69 42.09 19.69
N VAL A 107 10.71 42.79 20.28
CA VAL A 107 9.54 42.12 20.91
C VAL A 107 8.71 41.35 19.87
N LEU A 108 8.48 41.92 18.69
CA LEU A 108 7.75 41.25 17.62
C LEU A 108 8.47 40.00 17.10
N PHE A 109 9.79 40.05 16.92
CA PHE A 109 10.59 38.88 16.53
C PHE A 109 10.63 37.82 17.64
N CYS A 110 10.71 38.20 18.92
CA CYS A 110 10.57 37.25 20.04
C CYS A 110 9.20 36.55 20.03
N LEU A 111 8.11 37.29 19.78
CA LEU A 111 6.77 36.70 19.67
C LEU A 111 6.68 35.74 18.49
N ALA A 112 7.16 36.11 17.30
CA ALA A 112 7.17 35.23 16.14
C ALA A 112 7.98 33.94 16.36
N ALA A 113 9.13 34.01 17.05
CA ALA A 113 9.95 32.84 17.38
C ALA A 113 9.27 31.86 18.36
N VAL A 114 8.37 32.34 19.22
CA VAL A 114 7.56 31.49 20.12
C VAL A 114 6.32 30.96 19.41
N ILE A 115 5.69 31.77 18.56
CA ILE A 115 4.41 31.43 17.92
C ILE A 115 4.60 30.48 16.72
N PHE A 116 5.65 30.64 15.91
CA PHE A 116 5.85 29.81 14.72
C PHE A 116 5.90 28.29 15.04
N PRO A 117 6.63 27.81 16.07
CA PRO A 117 6.64 26.39 16.43
C PRO A 117 5.34 25.85 17.03
N LEU A 118 4.41 26.71 17.50
CA LEU A 118 3.07 26.25 17.90
C LEU A 118 2.34 25.62 16.71
N GLY A 119 2.49 26.18 15.51
CA GLY A 119 1.88 25.69 14.27
C GLY A 119 2.51 24.44 13.66
N PHE A 120 3.29 23.65 14.40
CA PHE A 120 3.79 22.35 13.92
C PHE A 120 2.75 21.23 14.01
N HIS A 121 1.60 21.49 14.65
CA HIS A 121 0.50 20.55 14.79
C HIS A 121 -0.47 20.52 13.59
N ILE A 122 -0.19 21.30 12.54
CA ILE A 122 -1.04 21.37 11.33
C ILE A 122 -1.00 20.05 10.55
N ASP A 123 -2.10 19.72 9.86
CA ASP A 123 -2.30 18.42 9.22
C ASP A 123 -1.25 18.12 8.13
N GLU A 124 -0.69 19.14 7.48
CA GLU A 124 0.36 19.00 6.47
C GLU A 124 1.72 18.55 7.05
N ILE A 125 1.94 18.76 8.36
CA ILE A 125 3.16 18.35 9.07
C ILE A 125 2.89 17.11 9.94
N GLY A 126 1.76 17.08 10.65
CA GLY A 126 1.40 16.02 11.59
C GLY A 126 2.25 15.99 12.87
N GLY A 127 2.80 17.14 13.28
CA GLY A 127 3.65 17.27 14.47
C GLY A 127 2.89 17.48 15.78
N GLN A 128 3.64 17.88 16.81
CA GLN A 128 3.09 18.45 18.04
C GLN A 128 3.63 19.87 18.20
N PRO A 129 3.00 20.76 18.98
CA PRO A 129 3.52 22.10 19.23
C PRO A 129 4.98 22.05 19.72
N TYR A 130 5.86 22.84 19.11
CA TYR A 130 7.32 22.85 19.28
C TYR A 130 8.09 21.59 18.84
N HIS A 131 7.42 20.54 18.35
CA HIS A 131 8.03 19.26 17.99
C HIS A 131 7.69 18.84 16.55
N LEU A 132 8.66 18.99 15.64
CA LEU A 132 8.57 18.43 14.27
C LEU A 132 8.69 16.90 14.29
N PRO A 133 7.95 16.17 13.42
CA PRO A 133 8.19 14.74 13.19
C PRO A 133 9.56 14.49 12.55
N HIS A 134 10.10 13.28 12.71
CA HIS A 134 11.40 12.89 12.13
C HIS A 134 11.49 13.00 10.59
N SER A 135 10.36 13.07 9.88
CA SER A 135 10.28 13.29 8.43
C SER A 135 10.46 14.75 8.01
N HIS A 136 10.34 15.69 8.95
CA HIS A 136 10.40 17.13 8.69
C HIS A 136 11.60 17.76 9.39
N GLN A 137 12.26 18.70 8.72
CA GLN A 137 13.41 19.41 9.28
C GLN A 137 13.22 20.92 9.16
N VAL A 138 13.76 21.66 10.13
CA VAL A 138 13.84 23.11 10.09
C VAL A 138 14.77 23.54 8.96
N GLY A 139 14.26 24.32 8.02
CA GLY A 139 15.02 24.79 6.87
C GLY A 139 15.84 26.05 7.13
N ILE A 140 16.62 26.45 6.12
CA ILE A 140 17.57 27.57 6.23
C ILE A 140 16.89 28.93 6.47
N SER A 141 15.65 29.13 6.00
CA SER A 141 14.91 30.38 6.23
C SER A 141 14.66 30.65 7.71
N TYR A 142 14.24 29.63 8.47
CA TYR A 142 14.01 29.80 9.91
C TYR A 142 15.32 30.09 10.66
N ILE A 143 16.43 29.47 10.25
CA ILE A 143 17.76 29.76 10.82
C ILE A 143 18.17 31.22 10.56
N MET A 144 17.92 31.73 9.35
CA MET A 144 18.14 33.13 8.98
C MET A 144 17.26 34.09 9.80
N PHE A 145 16.01 33.71 10.09
CA PHE A 145 15.13 34.48 10.98
C PHE A 145 15.64 34.50 12.44
N VAL A 146 16.04 33.37 13.01
CA VAL A 146 16.61 33.31 14.36
C VAL A 146 17.91 34.12 14.45
N LEU A 147 18.72 34.11 13.39
CA LEU A 147 19.90 34.97 13.27
C LEU A 147 19.52 36.47 13.23
N ALA A 148 18.46 36.84 12.49
CA ALA A 148 17.95 38.21 12.46
C ALA A 148 17.47 38.68 13.85
N LEU A 149 16.75 37.84 14.59
CA LEU A 149 16.37 38.09 15.98
C LEU A 149 17.60 38.32 16.87
N TRP A 150 18.59 37.43 16.81
CA TRP A 150 19.80 37.57 17.62
C TRP A 150 20.58 38.85 17.30
N ILE A 151 20.77 39.17 16.02
CA ILE A 151 21.41 40.42 15.59
C ILE A 151 20.59 41.64 16.05
N THR A 152 19.26 41.59 16.03
CA THR A 152 18.38 42.67 16.52
C THR A 152 18.58 42.93 18.01
N VAL A 153 18.61 41.88 18.83
CA VAL A 153 18.91 41.98 20.28
C VAL A 153 20.30 42.60 20.51
N VAL A 154 21.32 42.15 19.79
CA VAL A 154 22.68 42.72 19.89
C VAL A 154 22.73 44.18 19.41
N SER A 155 21.94 44.55 18.40
CA SER A 155 21.85 45.92 17.86
C SER A 155 21.30 46.92 18.89
N GLU A 156 20.29 46.53 19.66
CA GLU A 156 19.74 47.31 20.77
C GLU A 156 20.76 47.50 21.89
N LEU A 157 21.47 46.43 22.30
CA LEU A 157 22.53 46.52 23.33
C LEU A 157 23.62 47.54 22.96
N PHE A 158 23.91 47.74 21.67
CA PHE A 158 24.82 48.79 21.19
C PHE A 158 24.17 50.16 20.99
N ALA A 159 22.87 50.23 20.72
CA ALA A 159 22.11 51.49 20.68
C ALA A 159 22.03 52.13 22.08
N GLU A 160 21.98 51.30 23.12
CA GLU A 160 21.70 51.65 24.50
C GLU A 160 22.94 51.93 25.37
N LYS A 161 23.65 53.03 25.08
CA LYS A 161 24.82 53.52 25.86
C LYS A 161 24.66 53.62 27.39
N SER A 162 23.44 53.57 27.94
CA SER A 162 23.16 53.75 29.37
C SER A 162 22.35 52.60 30.01
N PHE A 163 21.82 51.66 29.22
CA PHE A 163 20.87 50.67 29.73
C PHE A 163 21.55 49.41 30.28
N PHE A 164 22.83 49.21 29.94
CA PHE A 164 23.75 48.30 30.64
C PHE A 164 23.84 48.59 32.15
N VAL A 165 23.59 49.85 32.57
CA VAL A 165 23.44 50.24 33.98
C VAL A 165 21.98 50.16 34.42
N ALA A 166 21.01 50.51 33.57
CA ALA A 166 19.59 50.52 33.94
C ALA A 166 19.03 49.11 34.19
N ILE A 167 19.33 48.09 33.37
CA ILE A 167 18.92 46.70 33.65
C ILE A 167 19.60 46.19 34.92
N MET A 168 20.90 46.45 35.09
CA MET A 168 21.64 46.15 36.32
C MET A 168 21.09 46.86 37.57
N CYS A 169 20.44 48.03 37.41
CA CYS A 169 19.86 48.80 38.51
C CYS A 169 18.38 48.45 38.77
N SER A 170 17.63 48.05 37.74
CA SER A 170 16.25 47.55 37.85
C SER A 170 16.21 46.15 38.46
N LEU A 171 17.15 45.27 38.10
CA LEU A 171 17.41 44.00 38.80
C LEU A 171 17.83 44.18 40.27
N ARG A 172 18.28 45.38 40.66
CA ARG A 172 18.57 45.75 42.06
C ARG A 172 17.39 46.37 42.82
N CYS A 173 16.25 46.62 42.18
CA CYS A 173 15.10 47.28 42.83
C CYS A 173 13.81 46.44 42.86
N ALA A 174 13.76 45.30 42.14
CA ALA A 174 12.71 44.27 42.29
C ALA A 174 13.06 43.17 43.32
N SER A 175 14.08 43.41 44.16
CA SER A 175 14.63 42.45 45.12
C SER A 175 13.92 42.48 46.48
N SER A 176 12.64 42.10 46.52
CA SER A 176 11.92 41.81 47.79
C SER A 176 10.92 40.65 47.72
N GLY A 177 10.73 40.01 46.56
CA GLY A 177 9.96 38.77 46.43
C GLY A 177 10.81 37.53 46.17
N MET A 178 11.94 37.67 45.46
CA MET A 178 12.70 36.52 44.92
C MET A 178 13.93 36.11 45.73
N LEU A 179 14.32 36.88 46.77
CA LEU A 179 15.44 36.49 47.65
C LEU A 179 15.07 35.45 48.71
N LEU A 180 13.81 35.40 49.17
CA LEU A 180 13.38 34.44 50.18
C LEU A 180 13.44 32.98 49.68
N LEU A 181 13.28 32.78 48.36
CA LEU A 181 13.46 31.48 47.69
C LEU A 181 14.94 31.10 47.51
N LEU A 182 15.84 32.09 47.42
CA LEU A 182 17.28 31.86 47.25
C LEU A 182 17.99 31.55 48.59
N GLU A 183 17.55 32.14 49.71
CA GLU A 183 18.15 31.83 51.03
C GLU A 183 17.74 30.44 51.54
N ILE A 184 16.52 29.97 51.25
CA ILE A 184 16.11 28.58 51.52
C ILE A 184 16.96 27.58 50.71
N ALA A 185 17.27 27.91 49.45
CA ALA A 185 18.16 27.10 48.62
C ALA A 185 19.62 27.08 49.14
N ALA A 186 20.10 28.19 49.71
CA ALA A 186 21.45 28.28 50.27
C ALA A 186 21.64 27.42 51.55
N PHE A 187 20.61 27.25 52.38
CA PHE A 187 20.73 26.41 53.58
C PHE A 187 20.68 24.89 53.27
N LEU A 188 20.06 24.51 52.15
CA LEU A 188 20.05 23.13 51.64
C LEU A 188 21.39 22.69 51.00
N SER A 189 22.27 23.64 50.61
CA SER A 189 23.53 23.33 49.92
C SER A 189 24.72 23.01 50.85
N LEU A 190 24.53 23.05 52.17
CA LEU A 190 25.55 22.71 53.18
C LEU A 190 25.42 21.28 53.76
N LEU A 191 24.49 20.47 53.25
CA LEU A 191 24.49 19.03 53.48
C LEU A 191 25.45 18.35 52.48
N PRO A 192 26.37 17.47 52.92
CA PRO A 192 27.37 16.88 52.05
C PRO A 192 26.78 15.76 51.18
N SER A 193 26.18 16.14 50.06
CA SER A 193 25.82 15.23 48.97
C SER A 193 26.95 15.19 47.94
N ALA A 194 27.48 13.99 47.68
CA ALA A 194 28.57 13.78 46.73
C ALA A 194 28.15 14.20 45.31
N THR A 195 28.83 15.18 44.73
CA THR A 195 28.59 15.62 43.35
C THR A 195 29.14 14.61 42.35
N VAL A 196 28.27 13.76 41.83
CA VAL A 196 28.55 13.00 40.59
C VAL A 196 28.55 13.99 39.42
N ARG A 197 29.57 13.92 38.54
CA ARG A 197 29.57 14.67 37.28
C ARG A 197 28.55 14.06 36.32
N CYS A 198 27.59 14.86 35.88
CA CYS A 198 26.63 14.51 34.83
C CYS A 198 26.78 15.41 33.60
N ASP A 199 27.99 15.47 33.03
CA ASP A 199 28.17 15.93 31.64
C ASP A 199 27.80 14.77 30.71
N ASN A 200 26.52 14.64 30.41
CA ASN A 200 25.95 13.84 29.31
C ASN A 200 24.47 14.23 29.15
N ASN A 201 24.08 14.80 28.01
CA ASN A 201 22.67 14.88 27.64
C ASN A 201 22.19 13.47 27.28
N VAL A 202 21.67 12.75 28.28
CA VAL A 202 21.05 11.44 28.07
C VAL A 202 19.66 11.67 27.49
N GLU A 203 19.48 11.31 26.23
CA GLU A 203 18.17 11.28 25.59
C GLU A 203 17.29 10.22 26.28
N LEU A 204 16.23 10.67 26.97
CA LEU A 204 15.38 9.80 27.78
C LEU A 204 14.40 9.04 26.89
N THR A 205 14.79 7.84 26.46
CA THR A 205 13.92 6.95 25.68
C THR A 205 12.85 6.30 26.57
N VAL A 206 11.58 6.50 26.21
CA VAL A 206 10.45 5.83 26.86
C VAL A 206 10.45 4.36 26.44
N GLN A 207 10.38 3.43 27.40
CA GLN A 207 10.24 2.01 27.09
C GLN A 207 8.86 1.70 26.52
N ALA A 208 8.81 0.84 25.51
CA ALA A 208 7.55 0.32 24.97
C ALA A 208 6.73 -0.39 26.08
N PRO A 209 5.39 -0.31 26.08
CA PRO A 209 4.54 -1.05 27.03
C PRO A 209 4.85 -2.55 27.08
N SER A 210 4.60 -3.17 28.22
CA SER A 210 4.72 -4.63 28.39
C SER A 210 3.50 -5.34 27.81
N VAL A 211 3.72 -6.39 27.00
CA VAL A 211 2.63 -7.11 26.33
C VAL A 211 2.72 -8.60 26.65
N MET A 212 1.63 -9.20 27.11
CA MET A 212 1.51 -10.66 27.18
C MET A 212 0.81 -11.17 25.92
N VAL A 213 1.46 -12.02 25.13
CA VAL A 213 0.85 -12.70 23.97
C VAL A 213 0.31 -14.05 24.42
N ALA A 214 -1.01 -14.24 24.34
CA ALA A 214 -1.71 -15.46 24.72
C ALA A 214 -2.08 -16.28 23.49
N VAL A 215 -1.51 -17.49 23.37
CA VAL A 215 -1.68 -18.38 22.21
C VAL A 215 -2.21 -19.74 22.66
N LEU A 216 -3.28 -20.20 22.00
CA LEU A 216 -3.81 -21.56 22.12
C LEU A 216 -3.45 -22.36 20.88
N ILE A 217 -2.83 -23.54 21.04
CA ILE A 217 -2.32 -24.36 19.94
C ILE A 217 -2.93 -25.75 20.01
N ARG A 218 -3.70 -26.14 18.99
CA ARG A 218 -4.23 -27.50 18.84
C ARG A 218 -4.32 -27.88 17.36
N ASN A 219 -3.61 -28.92 16.93
CA ASN A 219 -3.59 -29.44 15.56
C ASN A 219 -3.26 -28.38 14.49
N LYS A 220 -2.16 -27.65 14.67
CA LYS A 220 -1.72 -26.54 13.80
C LYS A 220 -0.31 -26.72 13.23
N GLU A 221 0.21 -27.95 13.11
CA GLU A 221 1.58 -28.18 12.62
C GLU A 221 1.89 -27.53 11.25
N HIS A 222 0.86 -27.35 10.42
CA HIS A 222 0.93 -26.75 9.10
C HIS A 222 1.03 -25.21 9.13
N THR A 223 0.42 -24.53 10.10
CA THR A 223 0.51 -23.06 10.23
C THR A 223 1.68 -22.60 11.11
N LEU A 224 2.05 -23.38 12.13
CA LEU A 224 3.04 -22.98 13.14
C LEU A 224 4.41 -22.50 12.58
N PRO A 225 4.98 -23.09 11.51
CA PRO A 225 6.23 -22.59 10.91
C PRO A 225 6.15 -21.14 10.45
N TYR A 226 5.00 -20.74 9.92
CA TYR A 226 4.72 -19.38 9.45
C TYR A 226 4.31 -18.47 10.61
N PHE A 227 3.37 -18.93 11.45
CA PHE A 227 2.91 -18.23 12.66
C PHE A 227 4.09 -17.77 13.53
N PHE A 228 5.00 -18.69 13.90
CA PHE A 228 6.16 -18.38 14.71
C PHE A 228 7.19 -17.51 13.99
N THR A 229 7.29 -17.62 12.66
CA THR A 229 8.12 -16.70 11.87
C THR A 229 7.59 -15.27 11.97
N TYR A 230 6.30 -15.04 11.70
CA TYR A 230 5.71 -13.70 11.74
C TYR A 230 5.64 -13.10 13.16
N LEU A 231 5.36 -13.91 14.18
CA LEU A 231 5.42 -13.49 15.59
C LEU A 231 6.84 -13.05 16.02
N GLU A 232 7.88 -13.70 15.50
CA GLU A 232 9.27 -13.30 15.70
C GLU A 232 9.62 -12.02 14.91
N GLU A 233 9.07 -11.84 13.71
CA GLU A 233 9.32 -10.66 12.86
C GLU A 233 8.63 -9.37 13.34
N LEU A 234 7.67 -9.42 14.27
CA LEU A 234 7.02 -8.23 14.83
C LEU A 234 8.06 -7.22 15.37
N ASP A 235 7.97 -5.97 14.91
CA ASP A 235 8.78 -4.84 15.36
C ASP A 235 8.31 -4.38 16.75
N TYR A 236 8.71 -5.15 17.75
CA TYR A 236 8.46 -4.88 19.16
C TYR A 236 9.60 -5.46 20.01
N PRO A 237 10.09 -4.74 21.05
CA PRO A 237 11.18 -5.23 21.90
C PRO A 237 10.79 -6.56 22.56
N LYS A 238 11.54 -7.63 22.29
CA LYS A 238 11.18 -8.99 22.76
C LYS A 238 11.29 -9.11 24.29
N ASP A 239 12.19 -8.36 24.91
CA ASP A 239 12.33 -8.19 26.36
C ASP A 239 11.14 -7.47 27.02
N ARG A 240 10.20 -6.95 26.22
CA ARG A 240 8.90 -6.40 26.64
C ARG A 240 7.72 -7.30 26.26
N LEU A 241 7.96 -8.42 25.57
CA LEU A 241 6.96 -9.43 25.23
C LEU A 241 7.06 -10.64 26.17
N SER A 242 5.95 -11.02 26.80
CA SER A 242 5.79 -12.26 27.54
C SER A 242 4.92 -13.24 26.76
N LEU A 243 5.35 -14.50 26.64
CA LEU A 243 4.61 -15.54 25.92
C LEU A 243 3.85 -16.44 26.88
N TRP A 244 2.54 -16.52 26.71
CA TRP A 244 1.68 -17.46 27.43
C TRP A 244 1.10 -18.43 26.41
N ILE A 245 1.50 -19.70 26.48
CA ILE A 245 1.16 -20.70 25.47
C ILE A 245 0.53 -21.92 26.14
N ARG A 246 -0.59 -22.38 25.59
CA ARG A 246 -1.26 -23.63 25.98
C ARG A 246 -1.49 -24.52 24.78
N SER A 247 -1.25 -25.82 24.97
CA SER A 247 -1.48 -26.80 23.90
C SER A 247 -1.93 -28.15 24.46
N ASP A 248 -3.07 -28.64 24.01
CA ASP A 248 -3.65 -29.91 24.47
C ASP A 248 -4.37 -30.62 23.31
N HIS A 249 -4.71 -31.90 23.51
CA HIS A 249 -5.52 -32.68 22.56
C HIS A 249 -5.00 -32.63 21.10
N ASN A 250 -3.67 -32.67 20.94
CA ASN A 250 -3.00 -32.72 19.63
C ASN A 250 -2.85 -34.17 19.17
N GLU A 251 -2.95 -34.39 17.86
CA GLU A 251 -2.54 -35.62 17.18
C GLU A 251 -1.36 -35.43 16.22
N ASP A 252 -0.92 -34.17 16.02
CA ASP A 252 0.12 -33.76 15.10
C ASP A 252 1.43 -33.33 15.80
N ARG A 253 2.39 -32.79 15.04
CA ARG A 253 3.69 -32.32 15.56
C ARG A 253 3.65 -30.92 16.21
N SER A 254 2.47 -30.34 16.49
CA SER A 254 2.36 -28.98 17.04
C SER A 254 3.21 -28.75 18.30
N ILE A 255 3.21 -29.72 19.22
CA ILE A 255 4.00 -29.66 20.47
C ILE A 255 5.51 -29.73 20.16
N GLU A 256 5.94 -30.50 19.15
CA GLU A 256 7.35 -30.60 18.74
C GLU A 256 7.85 -29.28 18.14
N ILE A 257 7.09 -28.72 17.19
CA ILE A 257 7.41 -27.46 16.50
C ILE A 257 7.49 -26.31 17.52
N THR A 258 6.49 -26.22 18.41
CA THR A 258 6.46 -25.22 19.50
C THR A 258 7.71 -25.34 20.38
N LYS A 259 8.09 -26.55 20.81
CA LYS A 259 9.31 -26.77 21.60
C LYS A 259 10.59 -26.39 20.84
N ALA A 260 10.66 -26.70 19.54
CA ALA A 260 11.82 -26.39 18.71
C ALA A 260 12.03 -24.88 18.57
N TRP A 261 10.95 -24.12 18.33
CA TRP A 261 10.99 -22.65 18.29
C TRP A 261 11.32 -22.04 19.66
N LEU A 262 10.62 -22.45 20.72
CA LEU A 262 10.85 -21.97 22.09
C LEU A 262 12.30 -22.16 22.54
N LYS A 263 12.93 -23.29 22.20
CA LYS A 263 14.34 -23.57 22.54
C LYS A 263 15.30 -22.48 22.05
N ARG A 264 15.02 -21.83 20.92
CA ARG A 264 15.84 -20.73 20.38
C ARG A 264 15.46 -19.38 20.98
N ILE A 265 14.16 -19.09 21.09
CA ILE A 265 13.68 -17.73 21.35
C ILE A 265 13.46 -17.40 22.84
N THR A 266 13.30 -18.37 23.74
CA THR A 266 13.06 -18.11 25.17
C THR A 266 14.03 -17.11 25.81
N PRO A 267 15.35 -17.09 25.51
CA PRO A 267 16.28 -16.09 26.06
C PRO A 267 16.07 -14.66 25.56
N LEU A 268 15.29 -14.45 24.49
CA LEU A 268 15.02 -13.13 23.89
C LEU A 268 13.75 -12.49 24.45
N TYR A 269 12.79 -13.30 24.92
CA TYR A 269 11.50 -12.84 25.40
C TYR A 269 11.54 -12.57 26.91
N HIS A 270 10.73 -11.62 27.40
CA HIS A 270 10.66 -11.25 28.82
C HIS A 270 10.39 -12.45 29.73
N SER A 271 9.40 -13.26 29.35
CA SER A 271 9.06 -14.51 30.02
C SER A 271 8.34 -15.47 29.07
N VAL A 272 8.35 -16.75 29.40
CA VAL A 272 7.65 -17.80 28.63
C VAL A 272 6.98 -18.78 29.60
N ASP A 273 5.64 -18.80 29.63
CA ASP A 273 4.83 -19.82 30.31
C ASP A 273 4.18 -20.74 29.27
N PHE A 274 4.94 -21.76 28.83
CA PHE A 274 4.42 -22.82 27.96
C PHE A 274 4.02 -24.05 28.78
N LYS A 275 2.75 -24.42 28.73
CA LYS A 275 2.22 -25.66 29.31
C LYS A 275 1.50 -26.45 28.23
N TYR A 276 1.75 -27.75 28.19
CA TYR A 276 1.08 -28.64 27.25
C TYR A 276 0.60 -29.93 27.94
N ARG A 277 -0.40 -30.57 27.34
CA ARG A 277 -0.87 -31.92 27.72
C ARG A 277 -0.71 -32.85 26.53
N THR A 278 -0.12 -34.01 26.78
CA THR A 278 -0.10 -35.15 25.85
C THR A 278 -1.18 -36.17 26.17
N GLU A 279 -1.85 -36.04 27.32
CA GLU A 279 -2.88 -36.98 27.79
C GLU A 279 -4.17 -36.23 28.20
N PRO A 280 -5.36 -36.70 27.77
CA PRO A 280 -5.55 -37.78 26.78
C PRO A 280 -5.03 -37.35 25.41
N ALA A 281 -4.42 -38.29 24.67
CA ALA A 281 -3.94 -38.04 23.32
C ALA A 281 -5.09 -37.91 22.31
N GLY A 282 -4.97 -37.01 21.33
CA GLY A 282 -5.98 -36.81 20.29
C GLY A 282 -7.26 -36.13 20.76
N LYS A 283 -8.39 -36.48 20.13
CA LYS A 283 -9.70 -35.86 20.34
C LYS A 283 -10.39 -36.24 21.67
N ARG A 284 -11.29 -35.38 22.14
CA ARG A 284 -12.15 -35.63 23.32
C ARG A 284 -13.18 -36.73 23.03
N GLU A 285 -13.67 -37.41 24.07
CA GLU A 285 -14.73 -38.42 23.91
C GLU A 285 -16.03 -37.84 23.33
N SER A 286 -16.35 -36.56 23.61
CA SER A 286 -17.50 -35.86 23.04
C SER A 286 -17.30 -35.38 21.58
N GLU A 287 -16.08 -35.46 21.05
CA GLU A 287 -15.74 -34.97 19.70
C GLU A 287 -15.93 -36.07 18.64
N LYS A 288 -16.77 -35.81 17.64
CA LYS A 288 -16.94 -36.69 16.47
C LYS A 288 -15.68 -36.67 15.59
N THR A 289 -15.23 -35.46 15.25
CA THR A 289 -13.99 -35.15 14.52
C THR A 289 -13.15 -34.17 15.34
N TYR A 290 -11.86 -34.00 15.04
CA TYR A 290 -11.04 -32.96 15.68
C TYR A 290 -11.49 -31.52 15.33
N THR A 291 -12.27 -31.34 14.26
CA THR A 291 -12.93 -30.07 13.91
C THR A 291 -14.24 -29.82 14.67
N HIS A 292 -14.75 -30.80 15.42
CA HIS A 292 -16.01 -30.66 16.14
C HIS A 292 -15.87 -29.68 17.31
N TRP A 293 -16.76 -28.68 17.35
CA TRP A 293 -16.87 -27.70 18.43
C TRP A 293 -17.96 -28.10 19.42
N THR A 294 -17.57 -28.85 20.45
CA THR A 294 -18.46 -29.27 21.56
C THR A 294 -18.54 -28.20 22.65
N GLU A 295 -19.59 -28.24 23.47
CA GLU A 295 -19.69 -27.40 24.67
C GLU A 295 -18.49 -27.59 25.61
N ASP A 296 -17.97 -28.83 25.75
CA ASP A 296 -16.77 -29.12 26.54
C ASP A 296 -15.52 -28.42 25.99
N ARG A 297 -15.38 -28.35 24.66
CA ARG A 297 -14.27 -27.67 23.99
C ARG A 297 -14.37 -26.16 24.18
N PHE A 298 -15.56 -25.58 23.99
CA PHE A 298 -15.79 -24.16 24.29
C PHE A 298 -15.52 -23.84 25.76
N ALA A 299 -16.03 -24.63 26.70
CA ALA A 299 -15.79 -24.45 28.13
C ALA A 299 -14.29 -24.47 28.49
N ASP A 300 -13.51 -25.31 27.80
CA ASP A 300 -12.06 -25.38 27.98
C ASP A 300 -11.33 -24.18 27.34
N VAL A 301 -11.70 -23.74 26.14
CA VAL A 301 -11.16 -22.53 25.50
C VAL A 301 -11.47 -21.29 26.36
N ILE A 302 -12.72 -21.15 26.80
CA ILE A 302 -13.17 -20.12 27.75
C ILE A 302 -12.29 -20.12 29.01
N ARG A 303 -12.12 -21.28 29.66
CA ARG A 303 -11.29 -21.41 30.87
C ARG A 303 -9.84 -20.99 30.61
N LEU A 304 -9.27 -21.33 29.46
CA LEU A 304 -7.89 -20.98 29.13
C LEU A 304 -7.73 -19.50 28.77
N LYS A 305 -8.64 -18.90 28.00
CA LYS A 305 -8.61 -17.45 27.71
C LYS A 305 -8.85 -16.62 28.99
N GLU A 306 -9.71 -17.09 29.89
CA GLU A 306 -9.88 -16.49 31.23
C GLU A 306 -8.61 -16.65 32.10
N GLU A 307 -7.96 -17.83 32.13
CA GLU A 307 -6.67 -18.01 32.83
C GLU A 307 -5.62 -17.03 32.30
N ALA A 308 -5.51 -16.87 30.98
CA ALA A 308 -4.60 -15.93 30.35
C ALA A 308 -4.90 -14.47 30.75
N LEU A 309 -6.15 -14.02 30.66
CA LEU A 309 -6.57 -12.67 31.04
C LEU A 309 -6.21 -12.36 32.50
N GLN A 310 -6.47 -13.31 33.40
CA GLN A 310 -6.15 -13.18 34.82
C GLN A 310 -4.63 -13.26 35.08
N THR A 311 -3.87 -14.02 34.29
CA THR A 311 -2.40 -14.06 34.39
C THR A 311 -1.77 -12.74 33.93
N ALA A 312 -2.22 -12.15 32.82
CA ALA A 312 -1.74 -10.85 32.34
C ALA A 312 -1.93 -9.74 33.40
N ARG A 313 -3.13 -9.69 34.01
CA ARG A 313 -3.43 -8.78 35.13
C ARG A 313 -2.53 -9.02 36.35
N LYS A 314 -2.28 -10.28 36.72
CA LYS A 314 -1.44 -10.65 37.89
C LYS A 314 0.04 -10.32 37.70
N MET A 315 0.54 -10.36 36.46
CA MET A 315 1.93 -10.02 36.14
C MET A 315 2.15 -8.53 35.81
N TRP A 316 1.10 -7.70 35.92
CA TRP A 316 1.14 -6.26 35.61
C TRP A 316 1.59 -5.98 34.16
N ALA A 317 1.11 -6.78 33.21
CA ALA A 317 1.26 -6.46 31.79
C ALA A 317 0.38 -5.25 31.44
N ASP A 318 0.92 -4.32 30.65
CA ASP A 318 0.17 -3.14 30.16
C ASP A 318 -0.90 -3.56 29.14
N TYR A 319 -0.58 -4.53 28.28
CA TYR A 319 -1.49 -5.09 27.28
C TYR A 319 -1.51 -6.62 27.32
N VAL A 320 -2.64 -7.20 26.91
CA VAL A 320 -2.71 -8.61 26.49
C VAL A 320 -3.14 -8.70 25.03
N LEU A 321 -2.41 -9.47 24.23
CA LEU A 321 -2.74 -9.82 22.86
C LEU A 321 -3.19 -11.28 22.83
N PHE A 322 -4.48 -11.53 22.64
CA PHE A 322 -4.97 -12.86 22.27
C PHE A 322 -4.69 -13.07 20.79
N LEU A 323 -4.00 -14.16 20.46
CA LEU A 323 -3.58 -14.46 19.09
C LEU A 323 -3.74 -15.96 18.79
N ASP A 324 -4.64 -16.29 17.86
CA ASP A 324 -4.88 -17.66 17.42
C ASP A 324 -3.74 -18.15 16.50
N ALA A 325 -3.42 -19.45 16.55
CA ALA A 325 -2.23 -20.04 15.92
C ALA A 325 -2.27 -20.17 14.39
N ASP A 326 -3.34 -19.69 13.76
CA ASP A 326 -3.58 -19.58 12.32
C ASP A 326 -3.69 -18.12 11.83
N VAL A 327 -3.31 -17.15 12.68
CA VAL A 327 -3.14 -15.74 12.29
C VAL A 327 -1.70 -15.43 11.87
N PHE A 328 -1.51 -14.89 10.69
CA PHE A 328 -0.21 -14.44 10.17
C PHE A 328 -0.13 -12.92 10.14
N LEU A 329 0.42 -12.30 11.20
CA LEU A 329 0.70 -10.86 11.24
C LEU A 329 1.91 -10.52 10.36
N THR A 330 1.71 -10.48 9.05
CA THR A 330 2.76 -10.28 8.04
C THR A 330 3.44 -8.92 8.13
N ASN A 331 2.71 -7.90 8.56
CA ASN A 331 3.23 -6.55 8.74
C ASN A 331 3.93 -6.42 10.11
N PRO A 332 5.26 -6.19 10.16
CA PRO A 332 6.00 -6.12 11.42
C PRO A 332 5.48 -5.05 12.39
N ARG A 333 4.92 -3.95 11.86
CA ARG A 333 4.45 -2.83 12.68
C ARG A 333 3.07 -3.06 13.33
N SER A 334 2.38 -4.17 13.02
CA SER A 334 1.01 -4.41 13.48
C SER A 334 0.81 -4.22 14.98
N LEU A 335 1.65 -4.83 15.83
CA LEU A 335 1.50 -4.68 17.29
C LEU A 335 1.73 -3.25 17.77
N ARG A 336 2.79 -2.57 17.30
CA ARG A 336 3.07 -1.18 17.68
C ARG A 336 1.94 -0.24 17.22
N SER A 337 1.51 -0.37 15.97
CA SER A 337 0.42 0.42 15.40
C SER A 337 -0.90 0.26 16.15
N LEU A 338 -1.20 -0.90 16.73
CA LEU A 338 -2.42 -1.10 17.53
C LEU A 338 -2.29 -0.49 18.93
N ILE A 339 -1.11 -0.55 19.55
CA ILE A 339 -0.82 0.08 20.84
C ILE A 339 -0.86 1.62 20.73
N ASP A 340 -0.33 2.18 19.64
CA ASP A 340 -0.29 3.62 19.39
C ASP A 340 -1.69 4.26 19.34
N LEU A 341 -2.73 3.49 18.99
CA LEU A 341 -4.13 3.93 19.00
C LEU A 341 -4.70 4.18 20.41
N LYS A 342 -4.11 3.58 21.46
CA LYS A 342 -4.53 3.70 22.87
C LYS A 342 -6.02 3.37 23.10
N LEU A 343 -6.52 2.38 22.36
CA LEU A 343 -7.89 1.90 22.45
C LEU A 343 -8.01 0.77 23.49
N PRO A 344 -9.13 0.68 24.25
CA PRO A 344 -9.29 -0.32 25.30
C PRO A 344 -9.36 -1.75 24.75
N ILE A 345 -9.99 -1.94 23.59
CA ILE A 345 -10.02 -3.19 22.83
C ILE A 345 -9.91 -2.86 21.35
N VAL A 346 -8.88 -3.40 20.68
CA VAL A 346 -8.70 -3.26 19.23
C VAL A 346 -8.20 -4.56 18.60
N ALA A 347 -8.73 -4.89 17.43
CA ALA A 347 -8.21 -5.96 16.58
C ALA A 347 -7.62 -5.37 15.28
N PRO A 348 -6.51 -5.92 14.76
CA PRO A 348 -6.17 -5.71 13.36
C PRO A 348 -7.21 -6.41 12.48
N MET A 349 -7.59 -5.79 11.36
CA MET A 349 -8.36 -6.50 10.34
C MET A 349 -7.46 -7.53 9.65
N LEU A 350 -7.92 -8.77 9.58
CA LEU A 350 -7.22 -9.88 8.96
C LEU A 350 -7.91 -10.31 7.67
N VAL A 351 -7.14 -10.43 6.59
CA VAL A 351 -7.63 -10.91 5.28
C VAL A 351 -7.75 -12.43 5.31
N SER A 352 -8.81 -12.99 4.73
CA SER A 352 -9.03 -14.44 4.65
C SER A 352 -9.59 -14.85 3.28
N ASP A 353 -9.86 -16.13 3.08
CA ASP A 353 -10.54 -16.60 1.87
C ASP A 353 -12.01 -16.15 1.81
N GLY A 354 -12.32 -15.29 0.85
CA GLY A 354 -13.66 -14.78 0.59
C GLY A 354 -14.12 -13.73 1.61
N LEU A 355 -15.39 -13.80 2.03
CA LEU A 355 -16.03 -12.78 2.87
C LEU A 355 -15.97 -13.06 4.38
N TYR A 356 -15.15 -14.03 4.80
CA TYR A 356 -14.87 -14.26 6.22
C TYR A 356 -13.88 -13.21 6.73
N SER A 357 -13.98 -12.84 8.01
CA SER A 357 -13.08 -11.89 8.66
C SER A 357 -13.11 -12.09 10.17
N ASN A 358 -12.20 -11.42 10.88
CA ASN A 358 -12.07 -11.52 12.32
C ASN A 358 -12.91 -10.50 13.12
N PHE A 359 -13.97 -9.94 12.50
CA PHE A 359 -14.87 -8.97 13.11
C PHE A 359 -16.30 -9.09 12.57
N TRP A 360 -17.30 -8.63 13.35
CA TRP A 360 -18.68 -8.51 12.89
C TRP A 360 -19.15 -7.05 12.96
N CYS A 361 -19.71 -6.50 11.88
CA CYS A 361 -20.31 -5.14 11.91
C CYS A 361 -21.71 -5.10 12.55
N GLY A 362 -22.34 -6.24 12.79
CA GLY A 362 -23.67 -6.32 13.37
C GLY A 362 -23.88 -7.64 14.11
N MET A 363 -24.82 -7.62 15.05
CA MET A 363 -25.20 -8.80 15.83
C MET A 363 -26.72 -8.81 16.04
N THR A 364 -27.34 -9.99 15.95
CA THR A 364 -28.77 -10.19 16.15
C THR A 364 -29.14 -10.14 17.63
N THR A 365 -30.44 -10.09 17.94
CA THR A 365 -30.96 -10.24 19.32
C THR A 365 -30.59 -11.57 19.97
N ASP A 366 -30.29 -12.58 19.16
CA ASP A 366 -29.88 -13.92 19.58
C ASP A 366 -28.35 -14.10 19.63
N TYR A 367 -27.60 -12.99 19.58
CA TYR A 367 -26.14 -12.91 19.71
C TYR A 367 -25.31 -13.47 18.53
N TYR A 368 -25.92 -13.67 17.35
CA TYR A 368 -25.24 -14.18 16.16
C TYR A 368 -24.94 -13.07 15.13
N TYR A 369 -24.06 -13.37 14.17
CA TYR A 369 -23.66 -12.46 13.10
C TYR A 369 -24.85 -11.82 12.36
N HIS A 370 -24.77 -10.50 12.14
CA HIS A 370 -25.65 -9.76 11.25
C HIS A 370 -24.83 -8.91 10.28
N ARG A 371 -24.95 -9.16 8.97
CA ARG A 371 -24.25 -8.40 7.93
C ARG A 371 -24.85 -7.00 7.80
N THR A 372 -24.00 -5.98 7.71
CA THR A 372 -24.40 -4.58 7.45
C THR A 372 -23.77 -4.10 6.14
N ASP A 373 -24.26 -2.97 5.61
CA ASP A 373 -23.78 -2.39 4.35
C ASP A 373 -22.29 -1.99 4.41
N ASP A 374 -21.81 -1.58 5.59
CA ASP A 374 -20.42 -1.16 5.78
C ASP A 374 -19.44 -2.33 5.93
N TYR A 375 -19.93 -3.57 6.15
CA TYR A 375 -19.07 -4.75 6.30
C TYR A 375 -18.19 -4.99 5.07
N ARG A 376 -18.77 -4.94 3.84
CA ARG A 376 -17.97 -5.10 2.61
C ARG A 376 -17.00 -3.94 2.43
N LYS A 377 -17.43 -2.71 2.72
CA LYS A 377 -16.60 -1.51 2.53
C LYS A 377 -15.36 -1.51 3.44
N ILE A 378 -15.53 -1.91 4.69
CA ILE A 378 -14.41 -2.04 5.65
C ILE A 378 -13.50 -3.20 5.21
N LEU A 379 -14.07 -4.37 4.90
CA LEU A 379 -13.30 -5.56 4.49
C LEU A 379 -12.48 -5.34 3.20
N ASN A 380 -13.05 -4.65 2.23
CA ASN A 380 -12.44 -4.35 0.93
C ASN A 380 -11.50 -3.12 0.95
N TYR A 381 -11.25 -2.50 2.11
CA TYR A 381 -10.49 -1.25 2.25
C TYR A 381 -11.09 -0.05 1.47
N GLU A 382 -12.40 -0.07 1.16
CA GLU A 382 -13.12 1.12 0.66
C GLU A 382 -13.32 2.17 1.79
N LEU A 383 -13.39 1.70 3.03
CA LEU A 383 -13.44 2.51 4.26
C LEU A 383 -12.26 2.16 5.17
N VAL A 384 -11.20 2.97 5.11
CA VAL A 384 -9.94 2.77 5.84
C VAL A 384 -9.91 3.59 7.14
N GLY A 385 -9.57 2.97 8.27
CA GLY A 385 -9.46 3.64 9.57
C GLY A 385 -9.59 2.71 10.77
N GLN A 386 -10.26 3.18 11.81
CA GLN A 386 -10.68 2.40 12.98
C GLN A 386 -12.20 2.44 13.08
N TRP A 387 -12.83 1.27 13.14
CA TRP A 387 -14.28 1.13 13.04
C TRP A 387 -14.86 0.48 14.30
N PRO A 388 -15.84 1.09 14.97
CA PRO A 388 -16.51 0.48 16.11
C PRO A 388 -17.38 -0.69 15.64
N VAL A 389 -17.22 -1.84 16.28
CA VAL A 389 -17.84 -3.11 15.89
C VAL A 389 -18.35 -3.85 17.13
N PRO A 390 -19.50 -4.54 17.08
CA PRO A 390 -20.01 -5.31 18.21
C PRO A 390 -19.12 -6.50 18.63
N MET A 391 -18.26 -7.02 17.75
CA MET A 391 -17.39 -8.15 18.07
C MET A 391 -16.12 -8.16 17.21
N VAL A 392 -14.99 -8.52 17.84
CA VAL A 392 -13.70 -8.86 17.20
C VAL A 392 -13.13 -10.14 17.84
N HIS A 393 -12.39 -10.93 17.06
CA HIS A 393 -11.76 -12.17 17.52
C HIS A 393 -10.41 -12.45 16.84
N SER A 394 -9.81 -13.58 17.23
CA SER A 394 -8.57 -14.22 16.74
C SER A 394 -7.25 -13.43 16.78
N ALA A 395 -7.29 -12.11 16.67
CA ALA A 395 -6.22 -11.21 17.07
C ALA A 395 -6.87 -10.04 17.82
N VAL A 396 -6.77 -10.03 19.16
CA VAL A 396 -7.43 -9.01 19.99
C VAL A 396 -6.44 -8.46 21.01
N LEU A 397 -6.10 -7.18 20.86
CA LEU A 397 -5.31 -6.43 21.82
C LEU A 397 -6.25 -5.76 22.83
N VAL A 398 -5.96 -5.92 24.12
CA VAL A 398 -6.70 -5.31 25.23
C VAL A 398 -5.74 -4.51 26.09
N ASP A 399 -6.09 -3.24 26.35
CA ASP A 399 -5.36 -2.35 27.27
C ASP A 399 -5.77 -2.65 28.72
N LEU A 400 -4.84 -3.16 29.53
CA LEU A 400 -5.11 -3.54 30.92
C LEU A 400 -4.93 -2.37 31.91
N ASN A 401 -4.46 -1.22 31.44
CA ASN A 401 -4.35 0.00 32.24
C ASN A 401 -5.68 0.77 32.34
N VAL A 402 -6.64 0.52 31.43
CA VAL A 402 -8.00 1.07 31.50
C VAL A 402 -8.80 0.38 32.61
N ALA A 403 -9.29 1.13 33.59
CA ALA A 403 -9.87 0.59 34.83
C ALA A 403 -11.10 -0.31 34.59
N GLU A 404 -11.95 0.06 33.63
CA GLU A 404 -13.17 -0.64 33.22
C GLU A 404 -12.85 -2.03 32.66
N THR A 405 -11.68 -2.24 32.04
CA THR A 405 -11.31 -3.53 31.44
C THR A 405 -11.13 -4.64 32.47
N ARG A 406 -11.09 -4.31 33.78
CA ARG A 406 -11.17 -5.28 34.88
C ARG A 406 -12.47 -6.09 34.89
N HIS A 407 -13.53 -5.58 34.25
CA HIS A 407 -14.83 -6.26 34.12
C HIS A 407 -14.90 -7.20 32.91
N LEU A 408 -13.93 -7.16 31.99
CA LEU A 408 -13.85 -8.10 30.87
C LEU A 408 -13.59 -9.53 31.37
N THR A 409 -14.26 -10.49 30.74
CA THR A 409 -14.27 -11.91 31.12
C THR A 409 -14.65 -12.77 29.91
N PHE A 410 -14.02 -13.95 29.78
CA PHE A 410 -14.44 -14.98 28.84
C PHE A 410 -15.47 -15.94 29.47
N ASP A 411 -15.61 -15.93 30.79
CA ASP A 411 -16.53 -16.78 31.53
C ASP A 411 -17.90 -16.11 31.74
N ARG A 412 -18.98 -16.73 31.22
CA ARG A 412 -20.37 -16.27 31.39
C ARG A 412 -20.82 -16.17 32.85
N ARG A 413 -20.18 -16.90 33.77
CA ARG A 413 -20.51 -16.87 35.21
C ARG A 413 -20.11 -15.56 35.89
N ASN A 414 -19.18 -14.82 35.29
CA ASN A 414 -18.74 -13.51 35.76
C ASN A 414 -19.54 -12.34 35.14
N LEU A 415 -20.40 -12.62 34.13
CA LEU A 415 -21.30 -11.61 33.58
C LEU A 415 -22.40 -11.26 34.58
N PRO A 416 -23.01 -10.05 34.50
CA PRO A 416 -24.13 -9.67 35.35
C PRO A 416 -25.29 -10.67 35.26
N ALA A 417 -25.67 -11.21 36.42
CA ALA A 417 -26.67 -12.28 36.52
C ALA A 417 -28.00 -11.90 35.82
N GLY A 418 -28.51 -12.83 35.01
CA GLY A 418 -29.78 -12.65 34.28
C GLY A 418 -29.72 -11.73 33.06
N ARG A 419 -28.57 -11.12 32.71
CA ARG A 419 -28.46 -10.28 31.49
C ARG A 419 -28.10 -11.08 30.23
N TYR A 420 -27.32 -12.16 30.35
CA TYR A 420 -26.89 -12.98 29.22
C TYR A 420 -27.59 -14.34 29.21
N SER A 421 -28.19 -14.67 28.07
CA SER A 421 -28.85 -15.95 27.79
C SER A 421 -28.39 -16.59 26.47
N GLY A 422 -27.26 -16.11 25.93
CA GLY A 422 -26.69 -16.59 24.67
C GLY A 422 -25.89 -17.89 24.78
N PRO A 423 -25.23 -18.31 23.68
CA PRO A 423 -24.48 -19.56 23.60
C PRO A 423 -23.25 -19.61 24.54
N VAL A 424 -22.70 -20.81 24.72
CA VAL A 424 -21.40 -21.03 25.38
C VAL A 424 -20.30 -20.91 24.34
N ASP A 425 -19.87 -19.68 24.09
CA ASP A 425 -18.93 -19.32 23.03
C ASP A 425 -18.00 -18.20 23.55
N ASP A 426 -16.69 -18.34 23.39
CA ASP A 426 -15.72 -17.43 23.99
C ASP A 426 -15.71 -16.03 23.33
N ILE A 427 -15.97 -15.93 22.03
CA ILE A 427 -15.94 -14.65 21.31
C ILE A 427 -17.21 -13.84 21.58
N ILE A 428 -18.37 -14.50 21.66
CA ILE A 428 -19.65 -13.88 22.01
C ILE A 428 -19.66 -13.47 23.50
N ILE A 429 -19.20 -14.33 24.41
CA ILE A 429 -19.15 -13.99 25.85
C ILE A 429 -18.22 -12.80 26.09
N PHE A 430 -17.04 -12.76 25.45
CA PHE A 430 -16.11 -11.65 25.58
C PHE A 430 -16.71 -10.33 25.07
N ALA A 431 -17.34 -10.36 23.89
CA ALA A 431 -18.03 -9.20 23.33
C ALA A 431 -19.17 -8.68 24.22
N MET A 432 -19.96 -9.59 24.80
CA MET A 432 -20.99 -9.21 25.76
C MET A 432 -20.41 -8.67 27.07
N SER A 433 -19.23 -9.13 27.50
CA SER A 433 -18.52 -8.55 28.65
C SER A 433 -18.07 -7.10 28.39
N ALA A 434 -17.59 -6.80 27.18
CA ALA A 434 -17.21 -5.44 26.77
C ALA A 434 -18.45 -4.53 26.69
N ASN A 435 -19.51 -4.98 26.01
CA ASN A 435 -20.78 -4.26 25.87
C ASN A 435 -21.41 -3.93 27.24
N TYR A 436 -21.50 -4.91 28.16
CA TYR A 436 -22.02 -4.65 29.51
C TYR A 436 -21.13 -3.75 30.37
N SER A 437 -19.86 -3.62 30.03
CA SER A 437 -18.91 -2.70 30.65
C SER A 437 -18.85 -1.33 29.95
N SER A 438 -19.68 -1.11 28.92
CA SER A 438 -19.66 0.08 28.05
C SER A 438 -18.32 0.33 27.35
N ILE A 439 -17.54 -0.72 27.10
CA ILE A 439 -16.24 -0.65 26.43
C ILE A 439 -16.45 -0.88 24.93
N PRO A 440 -16.12 0.08 24.05
CA PRO A 440 -16.20 -0.14 22.62
C PRO A 440 -15.11 -1.10 22.16
N MET A 441 -15.48 -2.03 21.28
CA MET A 441 -14.53 -2.86 20.51
C MET A 441 -14.34 -2.22 19.14
N GLN A 442 -13.10 -2.19 18.64
CA GLN A 442 -12.79 -1.62 17.33
C GLN A 442 -11.99 -2.59 16.47
N VAL A 443 -12.20 -2.53 15.15
CA VAL A 443 -11.33 -3.15 14.15
C VAL A 443 -10.55 -2.06 13.43
N CYS A 444 -9.25 -2.26 13.22
CA CYS A 444 -8.37 -1.35 12.51
C CYS A 444 -7.95 -1.95 11.16
N ASN A 445 -8.23 -1.26 10.07
CA ASN A 445 -7.75 -1.60 8.72
C ASN A 445 -6.87 -0.49 8.12
N ALA A 446 -6.32 0.40 8.96
CA ALA A 446 -5.39 1.46 8.53
C ALA A 446 -4.06 0.93 7.95
N LEU A 447 -3.76 -0.35 8.16
CA LEU A 447 -2.67 -1.08 7.53
C LEU A 447 -3.20 -2.46 7.09
N LEU A 448 -2.63 -3.02 6.03
CA LEU A 448 -2.68 -4.47 5.82
C LEU A 448 -1.87 -5.13 6.94
N HIS A 449 -2.56 -5.64 7.95
CA HIS A 449 -1.94 -6.12 9.18
C HIS A 449 -1.48 -7.58 9.10
N GLY A 450 -2.23 -8.41 8.36
CA GLY A 450 -2.03 -9.84 8.30
C GLY A 450 -3.22 -10.62 7.73
N TYR A 451 -3.11 -11.94 7.83
CA TYR A 451 -4.06 -12.90 7.26
C TYR A 451 -4.54 -13.92 8.29
N ILE A 452 -5.66 -14.59 8.01
CA ILE A 452 -6.24 -15.66 8.84
C ILE A 452 -6.89 -16.74 7.96
N LEU A 453 -6.87 -18.00 8.39
CA LEU A 453 -7.59 -19.10 7.74
C LEU A 453 -9.06 -19.14 8.22
N VAL A 454 -9.98 -19.62 7.38
CA VAL A 454 -11.38 -19.81 7.80
C VAL A 454 -11.49 -21.09 8.64
N PRO A 455 -12.13 -21.05 9.83
CA PRO A 455 -12.32 -22.23 10.67
C PRO A 455 -12.98 -23.40 9.92
N LEU A 456 -12.46 -24.61 10.16
CA LEU A 456 -13.00 -25.85 9.59
C LEU A 456 -14.36 -26.22 10.20
N GLU A 457 -15.26 -26.68 9.34
CA GLU A 457 -16.56 -27.25 9.73
C GLU A 457 -16.44 -28.72 10.17
N ALA A 458 -17.52 -29.24 10.76
CA ALA A 458 -17.59 -30.62 11.23
C ALA A 458 -17.57 -31.62 10.05
N GLY A 459 -16.46 -32.35 9.89
CA GLY A 459 -16.25 -33.30 8.80
C GLY A 459 -15.19 -32.87 7.79
N GLU A 460 -14.78 -31.60 7.82
CA GLU A 460 -13.62 -31.12 7.06
C GLU A 460 -12.31 -31.54 7.72
N THR A 461 -11.21 -31.55 6.96
CA THR A 461 -9.90 -32.01 7.42
C THR A 461 -8.78 -31.01 7.13
N VAL A 462 -7.69 -31.11 7.90
CA VAL A 462 -6.45 -30.36 7.69
C VAL A 462 -5.88 -30.66 6.31
N GLU A 463 -5.71 -31.94 5.98
CA GLU A 463 -5.13 -32.39 4.72
C GLU A 463 -5.99 -32.03 3.49
N GLY A 464 -7.30 -31.87 3.70
CA GLY A 464 -8.27 -31.56 2.66
C GLY A 464 -8.46 -30.08 2.41
N LYS A 465 -8.95 -29.34 3.42
CA LYS A 465 -9.34 -27.92 3.26
C LYS A 465 -8.35 -26.95 3.91
N ASP A 466 -7.82 -27.25 5.10
CA ASP A 466 -6.96 -26.28 5.82
C ASP A 466 -5.62 -26.06 5.09
N LEU A 467 -5.04 -27.11 4.49
CA LEU A 467 -3.86 -27.00 3.63
C LEU A 467 -4.14 -26.25 2.31
N GLU A 468 -5.31 -26.43 1.71
CA GLU A 468 -5.72 -25.65 0.53
C GLU A 468 -5.87 -24.16 0.88
N GLN A 469 -6.55 -23.85 1.99
CA GLN A 469 -6.67 -22.48 2.51
C GLN A 469 -5.30 -21.87 2.82
N LEU A 470 -4.42 -22.61 3.51
CA LEU A 470 -3.05 -22.18 3.76
C LEU A 470 -2.32 -21.86 2.44
N THR A 471 -2.51 -22.67 1.40
CA THR A 471 -1.92 -22.44 0.07
C THR A 471 -2.45 -21.14 -0.56
N ASN A 472 -3.75 -20.86 -0.43
CA ASN A 472 -4.35 -19.60 -0.91
C ASN A 472 -3.79 -18.39 -0.15
N ILE A 473 -3.78 -18.44 1.19
CA ILE A 473 -3.27 -17.37 2.06
C ILE A 473 -1.79 -17.09 1.78
N LEU A 474 -0.95 -18.14 1.69
CA LEU A 474 0.46 -17.99 1.30
C LEU A 474 0.61 -17.43 -0.13
N GLY A 475 -0.33 -17.73 -1.03
CA GLY A 475 -0.43 -17.15 -2.36
C GLY A 475 -0.70 -15.65 -2.33
N TYR A 476 -1.63 -15.16 -1.49
CA TYR A 476 -1.85 -13.73 -1.29
C TYR A 476 -0.62 -13.04 -0.70
N ILE A 477 0.01 -13.65 0.31
CA ILE A 477 1.25 -13.13 0.92
C ILE A 477 2.35 -12.99 -0.13
N LEU A 478 2.53 -14.00 -0.99
CA LEU A 478 3.51 -13.97 -2.07
C LEU A 478 3.17 -12.94 -3.15
N ASN A 479 1.88 -12.74 -3.44
CA ASN A 479 1.42 -11.69 -4.35
C ASN A 479 1.75 -10.29 -3.84
N GLU A 480 1.48 -10.02 -2.56
CA GLU A 480 1.64 -8.72 -1.91
C GLU A 480 3.12 -8.40 -1.61
N TYR A 481 3.82 -9.30 -0.92
CA TYR A 481 5.17 -9.05 -0.38
C TYR A 481 6.31 -9.56 -1.28
N GLY A 482 5.99 -10.31 -2.35
CA GLY A 482 6.99 -10.88 -3.27
C GLY A 482 7.77 -12.09 -2.73
N GLU A 483 7.70 -12.36 -1.42
CA GLU A 483 8.26 -13.55 -0.77
C GLU A 483 7.36 -14.06 0.38
N ILE A 484 7.52 -15.34 0.73
CA ILE A 484 6.95 -15.91 1.96
C ILE A 484 8.08 -15.98 3.00
N LYS A 485 7.98 -15.20 4.07
CA LYS A 485 8.96 -15.24 5.15
C LYS A 485 8.88 -16.56 5.92
N LEU A 486 10.01 -17.25 6.05
CA LEU A 486 10.12 -18.51 6.79
C LEU A 486 11.51 -18.63 7.43
N LYS A 487 11.58 -18.81 8.76
CA LYS A 487 12.86 -19.00 9.46
C LYS A 487 13.48 -20.35 9.09
N GLN A 488 14.81 -20.39 8.94
CA GLN A 488 15.54 -21.57 8.45
C GLN A 488 15.39 -22.81 9.36
N ASP A 489 15.22 -22.61 10.67
CA ASP A 489 14.95 -23.68 11.64
C ASP A 489 13.51 -24.21 11.59
N MET A 490 12.57 -23.40 11.09
CA MET A 490 11.18 -23.77 10.84
C MET A 490 10.98 -24.46 9.48
N LYS A 491 11.85 -24.18 8.48
CA LYS A 491 11.74 -24.72 7.12
C LYS A 491 11.63 -26.25 7.03
N LYS A 492 12.29 -26.99 7.93
CA LYS A 492 12.22 -28.47 8.00
C LYS A 492 10.85 -29.04 8.43
N TYR A 493 9.95 -28.20 8.93
CA TYR A 493 8.60 -28.59 9.37
C TYR A 493 7.55 -28.34 8.29
N VAL A 494 7.84 -27.48 7.30
CA VAL A 494 7.00 -27.28 6.13
C VAL A 494 7.12 -28.53 5.22
N PRO A 495 6.00 -29.14 4.79
CA PRO A 495 6.04 -30.28 3.89
C PRO A 495 6.62 -29.91 2.53
N VAL A 496 7.38 -30.83 1.92
CA VAL A 496 7.82 -30.67 0.53
C VAL A 496 6.64 -30.99 -0.38
N VAL A 497 6.23 -30.02 -1.18
CA VAL A 497 5.18 -30.21 -2.20
C VAL A 497 5.82 -30.87 -3.43
N GLU A 498 5.33 -32.04 -3.82
CA GLU A 498 5.76 -32.68 -5.07
C GLU A 498 5.28 -31.86 -6.28
N LYS A 499 6.14 -31.75 -7.30
CA LYS A 499 5.84 -30.98 -8.51
C LYS A 499 5.31 -31.85 -9.62
N ASP A 500 4.17 -31.48 -10.20
CA ASP A 500 3.59 -32.12 -11.37
C ASP A 500 3.17 -31.12 -12.45
N LYS A 501 2.65 -31.65 -13.56
CA LYS A 501 2.21 -30.87 -14.73
C LYS A 501 0.69 -30.77 -14.84
N LEU A 502 -0.08 -30.91 -13.75
CA LEU A 502 -1.56 -30.91 -13.79
C LEU A 502 -2.15 -31.90 -14.81
N SER A 503 -1.53 -33.07 -15.00
CA SER A 503 -1.83 -34.07 -16.06
C SER A 503 -1.61 -33.62 -17.52
N LEU A 504 -0.98 -32.48 -17.77
CA LEU A 504 -0.63 -31.98 -19.10
C LEU A 504 0.73 -32.55 -19.57
N SER A 505 1.02 -32.43 -20.87
CA SER A 505 2.34 -32.80 -21.42
C SER A 505 3.44 -31.85 -20.94
N HIS A 506 3.12 -30.56 -20.86
CA HIS A 506 4.06 -29.51 -20.48
C HIS A 506 3.35 -28.28 -19.89
N ILE A 507 4.06 -27.52 -19.07
CA ILE A 507 3.67 -26.17 -18.64
C ILE A 507 4.84 -25.23 -18.92
N TYR A 508 4.63 -24.19 -19.71
CA TYR A 508 5.61 -23.13 -19.98
C TYR A 508 5.22 -21.84 -19.26
N MET A 509 6.20 -21.11 -18.77
CA MET A 509 6.06 -19.72 -18.34
C MET A 509 6.97 -18.83 -19.19
N ILE A 510 6.36 -17.88 -19.90
CA ILE A 510 7.01 -16.89 -20.76
C ILE A 510 7.52 -15.77 -19.86
N ASN A 511 8.84 -15.58 -19.80
CA ASN A 511 9.48 -14.48 -19.07
C ASN A 511 10.70 -13.96 -19.83
N LEU A 512 10.81 -12.63 -19.89
CA LEU A 512 11.99 -11.95 -20.42
C LEU A 512 13.19 -12.21 -19.51
N GLU A 513 14.34 -12.64 -20.05
CA GLU A 513 15.50 -13.03 -19.24
C GLU A 513 15.92 -11.95 -18.22
N ARG A 514 15.78 -10.67 -18.59
CA ARG A 514 16.04 -9.48 -17.76
C ARG A 514 15.08 -9.27 -16.58
N ARG A 515 13.86 -9.82 -16.63
CA ARG A 515 12.81 -9.68 -15.59
C ARG A 515 12.98 -10.76 -14.52
N THR A 516 14.12 -10.76 -13.85
CA THR A 516 14.48 -11.76 -12.83
C THR A 516 13.54 -11.72 -11.62
N GLU A 517 13.03 -10.55 -11.25
CA GLU A 517 12.11 -10.36 -10.12
C GLU A 517 10.76 -11.07 -10.36
N ARG A 518 10.11 -10.79 -11.51
CA ARG A 518 8.89 -11.50 -11.95
C ARG A 518 9.11 -13.02 -12.00
N ARG A 519 10.24 -13.45 -12.58
CA ARG A 519 10.63 -14.87 -12.63
C ARG A 519 10.73 -15.50 -11.23
N ASN A 520 11.39 -14.84 -10.28
CA ASN A 520 11.57 -15.36 -8.92
C ASN A 520 10.25 -15.45 -8.14
N LYS A 521 9.35 -14.46 -8.32
CA LYS A 521 7.99 -14.48 -7.79
C LYS A 521 7.20 -15.67 -8.35
N MET A 522 7.20 -15.84 -9.67
CA MET A 522 6.51 -16.96 -10.33
C MET A 522 7.08 -18.33 -9.96
N LEU A 523 8.41 -18.47 -9.85
CA LEU A 523 9.04 -19.70 -9.36
C LEU A 523 8.58 -20.05 -7.93
N SER A 524 8.40 -19.04 -7.07
CA SER A 524 7.88 -19.22 -5.71
C SER A 524 6.39 -19.61 -5.70
N HIS A 525 5.57 -19.10 -6.64
CA HIS A 525 4.20 -19.57 -6.84
C HIS A 525 4.18 -21.03 -7.34
N PHE A 526 5.09 -21.42 -8.23
CA PHE A 526 5.21 -22.79 -8.71
C PHE A 526 5.70 -23.77 -7.63
N ASP A 527 6.59 -23.34 -6.74
CA ASP A 527 6.98 -24.10 -5.55
C ASP A 527 5.78 -24.30 -4.60
N LEU A 528 5.05 -23.23 -4.30
CA LEU A 528 3.86 -23.26 -3.44
C LEU A 528 2.72 -24.14 -4.02
N LEU A 529 2.47 -24.05 -5.32
CA LEU A 529 1.42 -24.78 -6.02
C LEU A 529 1.84 -26.18 -6.51
N GLY A 530 3.07 -26.64 -6.25
CA GLY A 530 3.54 -27.94 -6.74
C GLY A 530 3.50 -28.07 -8.27
N LEU A 531 3.89 -27.01 -8.99
CA LEU A 531 3.87 -26.97 -10.45
C LEU A 531 5.27 -27.15 -11.03
N GLN A 532 5.41 -28.13 -11.93
CA GLN A 532 6.60 -28.37 -12.74
C GLN A 532 6.50 -27.53 -14.03
N VAL A 533 6.95 -26.28 -13.95
CA VAL A 533 6.94 -25.32 -15.07
C VAL A 533 8.34 -25.15 -15.65
N GLU A 534 8.44 -25.14 -16.98
CA GLU A 534 9.66 -24.76 -17.70
C GLU A 534 9.66 -23.26 -17.98
N HIS A 535 10.76 -22.59 -17.62
CA HIS A 535 10.98 -21.18 -18.00
C HIS A 535 11.28 -21.11 -19.50
N PHE A 536 10.41 -20.43 -20.24
CA PHE A 536 10.60 -20.15 -21.66
C PHE A 536 11.16 -18.72 -21.82
N PRO A 537 12.39 -18.54 -22.31
CA PRO A 537 12.98 -17.21 -22.47
C PRO A 537 12.23 -16.44 -23.57
N ALA A 538 11.49 -15.41 -23.17
CA ALA A 538 10.68 -14.60 -24.06
C ALA A 538 11.57 -13.81 -25.04
N VAL A 539 11.06 -13.56 -26.25
CA VAL A 539 11.74 -12.76 -27.26
C VAL A 539 11.68 -11.29 -26.87
N ASP A 540 12.84 -10.75 -26.47
CA ASP A 540 12.95 -9.36 -26.08
C ASP A 540 12.81 -8.40 -27.27
N GLY A 541 11.67 -7.69 -27.34
CA GLY A 541 11.43 -6.63 -28.30
C GLY A 541 12.49 -5.53 -28.29
N LYS A 542 13.13 -5.23 -27.15
CA LYS A 542 14.22 -4.24 -27.04
C LYS A 542 15.53 -4.73 -27.68
N LEU A 543 15.63 -6.02 -28.02
CA LEU A 543 16.74 -6.64 -28.75
C LEU A 543 16.39 -7.00 -30.21
N LEU A 544 15.17 -6.68 -30.66
CA LEU A 544 14.80 -6.79 -32.07
C LEU A 544 15.32 -5.57 -32.86
N THR A 545 15.66 -5.82 -34.12
CA THR A 545 16.06 -4.79 -35.09
C THR A 545 15.33 -5.07 -36.39
N ASP A 546 15.09 -4.04 -37.22
CA ASP A 546 14.36 -4.19 -38.48
C ASP A 546 14.95 -5.27 -39.38
N ARG A 547 16.29 -5.37 -39.40
CA ARG A 547 17.00 -6.43 -40.10
C ARG A 547 16.63 -7.82 -39.59
N LYS A 548 16.58 -8.02 -38.27
CA LYS A 548 16.20 -9.32 -37.67
C LYS A 548 14.74 -9.66 -37.92
N VAL A 549 13.85 -8.66 -37.95
CA VAL A 549 12.44 -8.81 -38.35
C VAL A 549 12.33 -9.25 -39.82
N GLN A 550 13.09 -8.63 -40.71
CA GLN A 550 13.17 -9.00 -42.13
C GLN A 550 13.79 -10.39 -42.36
N ASP A 551 14.88 -10.73 -41.63
CA ASP A 551 15.55 -12.04 -41.70
C ASP A 551 14.62 -13.18 -41.22
N LEU A 552 13.71 -12.88 -40.29
CA LEU A 552 12.63 -13.80 -39.85
C LEU A 552 11.45 -13.87 -40.84
N GLY A 553 11.47 -13.12 -41.94
CA GLY A 553 10.42 -13.08 -42.95
C GLY A 553 9.12 -12.39 -42.50
N ILE A 554 9.16 -11.65 -41.39
CA ILE A 554 7.97 -11.04 -40.78
C ILE A 554 7.43 -9.93 -41.69
N ARG A 555 6.12 -9.93 -41.91
CA ARG A 555 5.38 -8.89 -42.63
C ARG A 555 4.12 -8.56 -41.86
N PHE A 556 3.87 -7.29 -41.60
CA PHE A 556 2.64 -6.83 -40.96
C PHE A 556 1.43 -7.01 -41.87
N LEU A 557 0.27 -7.20 -41.28
CA LEU A 557 -0.99 -7.29 -42.01
C LEU A 557 -1.27 -5.99 -42.80
N PRO A 558 -1.59 -6.06 -44.11
CA PRO A 558 -1.97 -4.87 -44.88
C PRO A 558 -3.21 -4.19 -44.29
N GLY A 559 -3.11 -2.89 -44.00
CA GLY A 559 -4.22 -2.12 -43.41
C GLY A 559 -4.41 -2.31 -41.89
N TYR A 560 -3.50 -3.01 -41.21
CA TYR A 560 -3.42 -2.95 -39.76
C TYR A 560 -2.78 -1.63 -39.30
N ALA A 561 -3.41 -1.01 -38.31
CA ALA A 561 -2.86 0.09 -37.53
C ALA A 561 -3.39 -0.06 -36.11
N ASP A 562 -2.51 0.12 -35.11
CA ASP A 562 -2.80 0.12 -33.67
C ASP A 562 -4.12 0.88 -33.39
N PRO A 563 -5.14 0.23 -32.77
CA PRO A 563 -6.45 0.84 -32.50
C PRO A 563 -6.37 2.17 -31.73
N PHE A 564 -5.38 2.33 -30.86
CA PHE A 564 -5.23 3.44 -29.93
C PHE A 564 -4.39 4.58 -30.52
N HIS A 565 -3.35 4.26 -31.30
CA HIS A 565 -2.38 5.27 -31.79
C HIS A 565 -2.24 5.36 -33.31
N LYS A 566 -2.99 4.56 -34.09
CA LYS A 566 -3.01 4.54 -35.57
C LYS A 566 -1.61 4.38 -36.21
N ARG A 567 -0.78 3.49 -35.65
CA ARG A 567 0.63 3.26 -36.00
C ARG A 567 0.93 1.77 -36.29
N PRO A 568 2.05 1.40 -36.93
CA PRO A 568 2.50 0.01 -36.98
C PRO A 568 2.88 -0.53 -35.60
N MET A 569 2.84 -1.87 -35.44
CA MET A 569 3.17 -2.58 -34.19
C MET A 569 4.52 -2.15 -33.60
N THR A 570 4.61 -2.16 -32.28
CA THR A 570 5.84 -2.01 -31.51
C THR A 570 6.70 -3.28 -31.58
N MET A 571 8.02 -3.14 -31.37
CA MET A 571 8.90 -4.31 -31.29
C MET A 571 8.58 -5.21 -30.09
N GLY A 572 7.98 -4.66 -29.03
CA GLY A 572 7.50 -5.40 -27.87
C GLY A 572 6.36 -6.35 -28.21
N GLU A 573 5.34 -5.90 -28.93
CA GLU A 573 4.23 -6.76 -29.40
C GLU A 573 4.73 -7.87 -30.34
N ILE A 574 5.70 -7.58 -31.21
CA ILE A 574 6.36 -8.59 -32.06
C ILE A 574 7.09 -9.63 -31.20
N GLY A 575 7.81 -9.21 -30.17
CA GLY A 575 8.48 -10.09 -29.21
C GLY A 575 7.50 -10.97 -28.43
N CYS A 576 6.37 -10.42 -27.99
CA CYS A 576 5.28 -11.17 -27.38
C CYS A 576 4.76 -12.25 -28.34
N PHE A 577 4.33 -11.87 -29.55
CA PHE A 577 3.82 -12.82 -30.54
C PHE A 577 4.82 -13.95 -30.84
N LEU A 578 6.09 -13.62 -31.07
CA LEU A 578 7.13 -14.61 -31.35
C LEU A 578 7.33 -15.60 -30.19
N SER A 579 7.16 -15.16 -28.95
CA SER A 579 7.28 -16.02 -27.76
C SER A 579 6.21 -17.12 -27.74
N HIS A 580 4.94 -16.77 -28.01
CA HIS A 580 3.86 -17.76 -28.14
C HIS A 580 4.04 -18.63 -29.40
N TYR A 581 4.42 -18.02 -30.53
CA TYR A 581 4.66 -18.72 -31.79
C TYR A 581 5.71 -19.83 -31.67
N TYR A 582 6.85 -19.56 -31.01
CA TYR A 582 7.90 -20.56 -30.82
C TYR A 582 7.50 -21.68 -29.83
N ILE A 583 6.56 -21.43 -28.91
CA ILE A 583 5.94 -22.51 -28.12
C ILE A 583 5.06 -23.38 -29.01
N TRP A 584 4.21 -22.81 -29.88
CA TRP A 584 3.39 -23.59 -30.81
C TRP A 584 4.25 -24.44 -31.76
N GLU A 585 5.33 -23.87 -32.33
CA GLU A 585 6.29 -24.65 -33.14
C GLU A 585 6.95 -25.77 -32.32
N SER A 586 7.31 -25.50 -31.06
CA SER A 586 7.93 -26.48 -30.18
C SER A 586 6.96 -27.61 -29.82
N MET A 587 5.67 -27.32 -29.61
CA MET A 587 4.62 -28.34 -29.44
C MET A 587 4.52 -29.25 -30.66
N VAL A 588 4.49 -28.69 -31.87
CA VAL A 588 4.40 -29.47 -33.12
C VAL A 588 5.67 -30.30 -33.36
N ARG A 589 6.85 -29.73 -33.09
CA ARG A 589 8.15 -30.39 -33.23
C ARG A 589 8.34 -31.55 -32.25
N LEU A 590 7.85 -31.40 -31.01
CA LEU A 590 8.02 -32.37 -29.93
C LEU A 590 6.83 -33.32 -29.74
N GLY A 591 5.69 -33.06 -30.40
CA GLY A 591 4.48 -33.87 -30.28
C GLY A 591 3.75 -33.71 -28.93
N LEU A 592 3.82 -32.53 -28.31
CA LEU A 592 3.18 -32.27 -27.01
C LEU A 592 1.66 -32.18 -27.18
N ALA A 593 0.91 -33.07 -26.52
CA ALA A 593 -0.53 -33.24 -26.76
C ALA A 593 -1.37 -32.08 -26.20
N GLU A 594 -1.09 -31.65 -24.98
CA GLU A 594 -1.75 -30.56 -24.26
C GLU A 594 -0.69 -29.78 -23.47
N VAL A 595 -0.69 -28.45 -23.59
CA VAL A 595 0.28 -27.56 -22.95
C VAL A 595 -0.43 -26.36 -22.34
N LEU A 596 -0.09 -26.03 -21.08
CA LEU A 596 -0.46 -24.76 -20.45
C LEU A 596 0.66 -23.75 -20.69
N VAL A 597 0.29 -22.57 -21.20
CA VAL A 597 1.17 -21.40 -21.36
C VAL A 597 0.75 -20.37 -20.33
N LEU A 598 1.73 -19.79 -19.64
CA LEU A 598 1.56 -18.78 -18.59
C LEU A 598 2.45 -17.56 -18.91
N GLU A 599 1.97 -16.36 -18.61
CA GLU A 599 2.77 -15.12 -18.56
C GLU A 599 3.42 -14.95 -17.17
N ASP A 600 4.26 -13.91 -16.99
CA ASP A 600 5.09 -13.73 -15.79
C ASP A 600 4.55 -12.74 -14.74
N ASP A 601 3.42 -12.10 -15.02
CA ASP A 601 2.76 -11.08 -14.21
C ASP A 601 1.33 -11.46 -13.81
N ILE A 602 1.08 -12.76 -13.68
CA ILE A 602 -0.21 -13.33 -13.25
C ILE A 602 -0.28 -13.63 -11.74
N ARG A 603 -1.50 -13.61 -11.20
CA ARG A 603 -1.88 -14.16 -9.89
C ARG A 603 -2.83 -15.35 -10.08
N PHE A 604 -2.71 -16.33 -9.19
CA PHE A 604 -3.54 -17.56 -9.21
C PHE A 604 -4.79 -17.39 -8.34
N GLU A 605 -5.93 -17.84 -8.87
CA GLU A 605 -7.21 -17.89 -8.17
C GLU A 605 -7.21 -18.94 -7.03
N PRO A 606 -7.88 -18.70 -5.88
CA PRO A 606 -7.97 -19.66 -4.78
C PRO A 606 -8.45 -21.04 -5.20
N PHE A 607 -7.81 -22.07 -4.66
CA PHE A 607 -8.00 -23.48 -5.01
C PHE A 607 -7.61 -23.83 -6.46
N PHE A 608 -6.69 -23.04 -7.08
CA PHE A 608 -6.26 -23.15 -8.48
C PHE A 608 -6.13 -24.58 -8.99
N ARG A 609 -5.31 -25.43 -8.34
CA ARG A 609 -5.06 -26.82 -8.79
C ARG A 609 -6.36 -27.60 -8.96
N ARG A 610 -7.24 -27.55 -7.96
CA ARG A 610 -8.52 -28.27 -7.96
C ARG A 610 -9.46 -27.74 -9.05
N ARG A 611 -9.51 -26.42 -9.25
CA ARG A 611 -10.32 -25.81 -10.32
C ARG A 611 -9.77 -26.16 -11.70
N ALA A 612 -8.44 -26.09 -11.89
CA ALA A 612 -7.76 -26.46 -13.13
C ALA A 612 -8.00 -27.93 -13.51
N HIS A 613 -7.90 -28.87 -12.56
CA HIS A 613 -8.25 -30.27 -12.79
C HIS A 613 -9.71 -30.43 -13.24
N ARG A 614 -10.67 -29.79 -12.55
CA ARG A 614 -12.09 -29.83 -12.98
C ARG A 614 -12.28 -29.30 -14.39
N VAL A 615 -11.71 -28.14 -14.71
CA VAL A 615 -11.78 -27.53 -16.06
C VAL A 615 -11.20 -28.46 -17.13
N LEU A 616 -10.04 -29.08 -16.88
CA LEU A 616 -9.38 -30.01 -17.81
C LEU A 616 -10.16 -31.31 -17.99
N ASP A 617 -10.62 -31.92 -16.90
CA ASP A 617 -11.37 -33.18 -16.94
C ASP A 617 -12.71 -33.00 -17.64
N ASP A 618 -13.40 -31.89 -17.37
CA ASP A 618 -14.65 -31.54 -18.03
C ASP A 618 -14.46 -31.26 -19.53
N ALA A 619 -13.38 -30.54 -19.88
CA ALA A 619 -13.04 -30.27 -21.27
C ALA A 619 -12.68 -31.54 -22.05
N ARG A 620 -11.89 -32.44 -21.47
CA ARG A 620 -11.53 -33.74 -22.08
C ARG A 620 -12.74 -34.67 -22.23
N ARG A 621 -13.67 -34.65 -21.26
CA ARG A 621 -14.91 -35.44 -21.28
C ARG A 621 -15.86 -34.99 -22.39
N ILE A 622 -15.96 -33.69 -22.65
CA ILE A 622 -16.83 -33.13 -23.70
C ILE A 622 -16.14 -33.21 -25.07
N GLY A 623 -14.85 -32.87 -25.13
CA GLY A 623 -14.04 -32.88 -26.35
C GLY A 623 -14.39 -31.77 -27.34
N GLY A 624 -13.61 -31.67 -28.43
CA GLY A 624 -13.86 -30.70 -29.50
C GLY A 624 -13.39 -29.26 -29.22
N TRP A 625 -12.45 -29.09 -28.28
CA TRP A 625 -11.75 -27.83 -28.02
C TRP A 625 -10.31 -27.87 -28.55
N ASP A 626 -9.76 -26.70 -28.87
CA ASP A 626 -8.36 -26.53 -29.27
C ASP A 626 -7.59 -25.63 -28.29
N LEU A 627 -8.28 -24.65 -27.68
CA LEU A 627 -7.72 -23.70 -26.72
C LEU A 627 -8.71 -23.45 -25.59
N ILE A 628 -8.23 -23.35 -24.34
CA ILE A 628 -9.01 -22.95 -23.16
C ILE A 628 -8.27 -21.82 -22.45
N TYR A 629 -8.87 -20.63 -22.39
CA TYR A 629 -8.34 -19.55 -21.56
C TYR A 629 -8.48 -19.87 -20.07
N PHE A 630 -7.39 -19.73 -19.32
CA PHE A 630 -7.37 -19.74 -17.86
C PHE A 630 -7.39 -18.30 -17.29
N GLY A 631 -6.85 -17.32 -18.02
CA GLY A 631 -6.97 -15.88 -17.74
C GLY A 631 -6.93 -15.05 -19.02
N ARG A 632 -7.75 -13.98 -19.08
CA ARG A 632 -7.86 -13.00 -20.19
C ARG A 632 -8.68 -11.77 -19.76
N LYS A 633 -8.54 -10.63 -20.45
CA LYS A 633 -9.44 -9.46 -20.36
C LYS A 633 -10.65 -9.68 -21.28
N ARG A 634 -11.83 -9.87 -20.67
CA ARG A 634 -13.09 -10.07 -21.40
C ARG A 634 -13.63 -8.71 -21.86
N LEU A 635 -13.96 -8.58 -23.15
CA LEU A 635 -14.48 -7.34 -23.74
C LEU A 635 -15.99 -7.37 -24.00
N GLN A 636 -16.59 -8.56 -24.10
CA GLN A 636 -18.02 -8.79 -24.33
C GLN A 636 -18.49 -9.94 -23.44
N GLU A 637 -18.74 -9.65 -22.15
CA GLU A 637 -19.11 -10.68 -21.16
C GLU A 637 -20.53 -11.22 -21.34
N GLU A 638 -21.47 -10.39 -21.78
CA GLU A 638 -22.90 -10.74 -21.90
C GLU A 638 -23.22 -11.76 -23.00
N ASP A 639 -22.28 -11.98 -23.95
CA ASP A 639 -22.45 -12.85 -25.12
C ASP A 639 -21.91 -14.29 -24.93
N GLU A 640 -21.24 -14.58 -23.80
CA GLU A 640 -20.54 -15.85 -23.60
C GLU A 640 -21.48 -17.01 -23.26
N LYS A 641 -21.52 -18.01 -24.14
CA LYS A 641 -22.43 -19.15 -24.04
C LYS A 641 -21.76 -20.35 -23.39
N TRP A 642 -22.35 -20.84 -22.29
CA TRP A 642 -21.96 -22.08 -21.63
C TRP A 642 -21.86 -23.27 -22.59
N ILE A 643 -20.83 -24.09 -22.41
CA ILE A 643 -20.67 -25.34 -23.16
C ILE A 643 -21.70 -26.35 -22.66
N THR A 644 -22.46 -26.95 -23.58
CA THR A 644 -23.54 -27.88 -23.23
C THR A 644 -23.02 -29.05 -22.41
N GLY A 645 -23.52 -29.17 -21.18
CA GLY A 645 -23.12 -30.21 -20.24
C GLY A 645 -21.82 -29.93 -19.50
N SER A 646 -21.27 -28.71 -19.54
CA SER A 646 -20.21 -28.25 -18.64
C SER A 646 -20.75 -27.41 -17.48
N GLU A 647 -20.04 -27.44 -16.35
CA GLU A 647 -20.24 -26.52 -15.22
C GLU A 647 -19.15 -25.44 -15.11
N TYR A 648 -18.08 -25.52 -15.93
CA TYR A 648 -16.86 -24.73 -15.76
C TYR A 648 -16.36 -24.05 -17.04
N LEU A 649 -17.03 -24.24 -18.18
CA LEU A 649 -16.57 -23.81 -19.50
C LEU A 649 -17.64 -23.03 -20.28
N VAL A 650 -17.21 -21.93 -20.89
CA VAL A 650 -17.97 -21.13 -21.86
C VAL A 650 -17.23 -21.08 -23.20
N ARG A 651 -17.94 -20.77 -24.29
CA ARG A 651 -17.30 -20.36 -25.56
C ARG A 651 -16.62 -19.00 -25.36
N ALA A 652 -15.39 -18.85 -25.84
CA ALA A 652 -14.66 -17.58 -25.70
C ALA A 652 -15.28 -16.49 -26.59
N GLY A 653 -15.66 -15.37 -25.97
CA GLY A 653 -15.93 -14.09 -26.61
C GLY A 653 -14.65 -13.40 -27.12
N TYR A 654 -14.82 -12.25 -27.79
CA TYR A 654 -13.70 -11.37 -28.11
C TYR A 654 -13.01 -10.87 -26.83
N SER A 655 -11.67 -10.81 -26.82
CA SER A 655 -10.88 -10.62 -25.59
C SER A 655 -9.45 -10.19 -25.88
N TYR A 656 -8.84 -9.51 -24.91
CA TYR A 656 -7.41 -9.19 -24.87
C TYR A 656 -6.68 -9.97 -23.78
N TRP A 657 -5.34 -9.86 -23.78
CA TRP A 657 -4.39 -10.48 -22.85
C TRP A 657 -4.33 -12.01 -22.89
N THR A 658 -3.12 -12.56 -22.81
CA THR A 658 -2.84 -14.00 -22.91
C THR A 658 -2.31 -14.62 -21.62
N LEU A 659 -2.60 -13.97 -20.47
CA LEU A 659 -2.23 -14.30 -19.08
C LEU A 659 -1.98 -15.79 -18.83
N GLY A 660 -2.92 -16.64 -19.23
CA GLY A 660 -2.61 -18.04 -19.47
C GLY A 660 -3.71 -18.81 -20.17
N TYR A 661 -3.32 -19.80 -20.96
CA TYR A 661 -4.23 -20.68 -21.69
C TYR A 661 -3.66 -22.09 -21.86
N VAL A 662 -4.55 -23.08 -21.94
CA VAL A 662 -4.22 -24.45 -22.34
C VAL A 662 -4.50 -24.59 -23.83
N ILE A 663 -3.58 -25.20 -24.57
CA ILE A 663 -3.71 -25.43 -26.01
C ILE A 663 -3.38 -26.89 -26.37
N THR A 664 -4.12 -27.47 -27.32
CA THR A 664 -3.88 -28.81 -27.84
C THR A 664 -2.86 -28.80 -28.98
N LEU A 665 -2.28 -29.96 -29.29
CA LEU A 665 -1.42 -30.15 -30.46
C LEU A 665 -2.11 -29.75 -31.78
N GLU A 666 -3.41 -30.02 -31.92
CA GLU A 666 -4.18 -29.63 -33.11
C GLU A 666 -4.47 -28.13 -33.13
N GLY A 667 -4.73 -27.50 -31.98
CA GLY A 667 -4.81 -26.05 -31.84
C GLY A 667 -3.52 -25.36 -32.30
N ALA A 668 -2.37 -25.80 -31.79
CA ALA A 668 -1.06 -25.28 -32.22
C ALA A 668 -0.85 -25.44 -33.75
N LYS A 669 -1.22 -26.58 -34.34
CA LYS A 669 -1.17 -26.78 -35.79
C LYS A 669 -2.11 -25.85 -36.56
N LYS A 670 -3.31 -25.54 -36.05
CA LYS A 670 -4.26 -24.61 -36.68
C LYS A 670 -3.67 -23.19 -36.72
N LEU A 671 -3.12 -22.71 -35.60
CA LEU A 671 -2.45 -21.40 -35.53
C LEU A 671 -1.27 -21.30 -36.50
N LEU A 672 -0.41 -22.32 -36.58
CA LEU A 672 0.74 -22.27 -37.50
C LEU A 672 0.36 -22.34 -38.99
N ARG A 673 -0.80 -22.92 -39.33
CA ARG A 673 -1.22 -23.23 -40.73
C ARG A 673 -1.43 -22.00 -41.60
N GLU A 674 -1.95 -20.92 -41.05
CA GLU A 674 -2.20 -19.66 -41.77
C GLU A 674 -0.94 -18.79 -41.94
N ARG A 675 0.23 -19.29 -41.47
CA ARG A 675 1.56 -18.66 -41.60
C ARG A 675 1.57 -17.22 -41.04
N PRO A 676 1.22 -17.01 -39.76
CA PRO A 676 0.94 -15.69 -39.21
C PRO A 676 2.11 -14.70 -39.28
N LEU A 677 3.35 -15.16 -39.34
CA LEU A 677 4.51 -14.27 -39.53
C LEU A 677 4.46 -13.49 -40.86
N GLU A 678 3.82 -14.03 -41.91
CA GLU A 678 3.64 -13.32 -43.19
C GLU A 678 2.49 -12.29 -43.16
N LYS A 679 1.74 -12.21 -42.05
CA LYS A 679 0.53 -11.41 -41.86
C LYS A 679 0.39 -10.98 -40.38
N LEU A 680 1.46 -10.47 -39.78
CA LEU A 680 1.58 -10.27 -38.33
C LEU A 680 0.62 -9.19 -37.80
N LEU A 681 0.03 -9.49 -36.65
CA LEU A 681 -0.73 -8.64 -35.73
C LEU A 681 -0.38 -9.08 -34.29
N PRO A 682 -0.77 -8.30 -33.25
CA PRO A 682 -0.70 -8.74 -31.86
C PRO A 682 -1.37 -10.11 -31.61
N VAL A 683 -0.89 -10.84 -30.60
CA VAL A 683 -1.33 -12.23 -30.32
C VAL A 683 -2.78 -12.31 -29.86
N ASP A 684 -3.21 -11.30 -29.12
CA ASP A 684 -4.55 -11.08 -28.61
C ASP A 684 -5.57 -10.63 -29.68
N GLU A 685 -5.12 -10.01 -30.77
CA GLU A 685 -5.95 -9.83 -31.98
C GLU A 685 -5.99 -11.13 -32.83
N TYR A 686 -4.86 -11.85 -32.86
CA TYR A 686 -4.71 -13.03 -33.71
C TYR A 686 -5.53 -14.23 -33.24
N LEU A 687 -5.55 -14.51 -31.92
CA LEU A 687 -6.30 -15.65 -31.39
C LEU A 687 -7.82 -15.53 -31.69
N PRO A 688 -8.51 -14.40 -31.40
CA PRO A 688 -9.93 -14.23 -31.73
C PRO A 688 -10.26 -14.30 -33.22
N ILE A 689 -9.35 -13.84 -34.10
CA ILE A 689 -9.50 -14.07 -35.54
C ILE A 689 -9.51 -15.57 -35.83
N MET A 690 -8.58 -16.36 -35.25
CA MET A 690 -8.48 -17.78 -35.53
C MET A 690 -9.65 -18.62 -34.98
N PHE A 691 -10.39 -18.12 -33.98
CA PHE A 691 -11.66 -18.68 -33.51
C PHE A 691 -12.93 -17.98 -34.04
N ASP A 692 -12.79 -17.19 -35.11
CA ASP A 692 -13.87 -16.54 -35.88
C ASP A 692 -14.79 -15.63 -35.05
N ASN A 693 -14.21 -14.94 -34.04
CA ASN A 693 -14.94 -14.07 -33.11
C ASN A 693 -14.16 -12.76 -32.87
N HIS A 694 -13.96 -12.00 -33.94
CA HIS A 694 -13.22 -10.74 -33.97
C HIS A 694 -14.03 -9.64 -34.68
N PRO A 695 -14.15 -8.41 -34.12
CA PRO A 695 -15.06 -7.39 -34.64
C PRO A 695 -14.63 -6.80 -35.99
N ASN A 696 -13.33 -6.81 -36.31
CA ASN A 696 -12.82 -6.32 -37.60
C ASN A 696 -12.82 -7.43 -38.68
N GLU A 697 -13.88 -7.47 -39.50
CA GLU A 697 -13.99 -8.38 -40.64
C GLU A 697 -12.87 -8.21 -41.67
N SER A 698 -12.36 -6.98 -41.86
CA SER A 698 -11.29 -6.72 -42.84
C SER A 698 -10.00 -7.44 -42.45
N TRP A 699 -9.65 -7.47 -41.17
CA TRP A 699 -8.47 -8.18 -40.69
C TRP A 699 -8.69 -9.70 -40.72
N ALA A 700 -9.86 -10.16 -40.23
CA ALA A 700 -10.21 -11.57 -40.25
C ALA A 700 -10.22 -12.17 -41.67
N GLY A 701 -10.62 -11.39 -42.68
CA GLY A 701 -10.65 -11.81 -44.09
C GLY A 701 -9.30 -12.24 -44.69
N HIS A 702 -8.17 -11.87 -44.09
CA HIS A 702 -6.84 -12.34 -44.50
C HIS A 702 -6.51 -13.77 -44.05
N PHE A 703 -7.28 -14.33 -43.11
CA PHE A 703 -7.13 -15.67 -42.55
C PHE A 703 -8.31 -16.53 -43.00
N ARG A 704 -8.05 -17.65 -43.67
CA ARG A 704 -9.10 -18.48 -44.30
C ARG A 704 -9.52 -19.64 -43.41
N ASP A 705 -8.57 -20.29 -42.75
CA ASP A 705 -8.80 -21.44 -41.87
C ASP A 705 -8.96 -20.99 -40.40
N ARG A 706 -10.07 -20.30 -40.12
CA ARG A 706 -10.44 -19.79 -38.79
C ARG A 706 -11.23 -20.84 -38.00
N THR A 707 -10.65 -22.03 -37.85
CA THR A 707 -11.32 -23.22 -37.29
C THR A 707 -10.88 -23.59 -35.86
N LEU A 708 -10.28 -22.66 -35.13
CA LEU A 708 -9.86 -22.87 -33.74
C LEU A 708 -11.10 -22.89 -32.81
N ALA A 709 -11.30 -23.97 -32.07
CA ALA A 709 -12.34 -24.06 -31.05
C ALA A 709 -11.81 -23.52 -29.71
N ALA A 710 -12.01 -22.22 -29.48
CA ALA A 710 -11.60 -21.55 -28.24
C ALA A 710 -12.73 -21.53 -27.19
N TRP A 711 -12.44 -22.05 -26.01
CA TRP A 711 -13.27 -21.97 -24.81
C TRP A 711 -12.56 -21.13 -23.74
N SER A 712 -13.25 -20.87 -22.63
CA SER A 712 -12.70 -20.20 -21.45
C SER A 712 -13.18 -20.92 -20.20
N ALA A 713 -12.33 -20.97 -19.17
CA ALA A 713 -12.78 -21.24 -17.82
C ALA A 713 -13.78 -20.16 -17.38
N ALA A 714 -14.82 -20.57 -16.65
CA ALA A 714 -15.81 -19.71 -16.02
C ALA A 714 -16.14 -20.27 -14.62
N PRO A 715 -15.74 -19.61 -13.51
CA PRO A 715 -14.90 -18.40 -13.46
C PRO A 715 -13.48 -18.64 -13.99
N LEU A 716 -12.76 -17.54 -14.28
CA LEU A 716 -11.34 -17.58 -14.63
C LEU A 716 -10.49 -18.12 -13.47
N LEU A 717 -9.30 -18.63 -13.80
CA LEU A 717 -8.35 -19.25 -12.88
C LEU A 717 -7.07 -18.41 -12.67
N LEU A 718 -6.83 -17.44 -13.55
CA LEU A 718 -5.67 -16.56 -13.55
C LEU A 718 -6.14 -15.13 -13.82
N PHE A 719 -5.54 -14.19 -13.11
CA PHE A 719 -5.78 -12.75 -13.21
C PHE A 719 -4.43 -12.03 -13.31
N PRO A 720 -4.34 -10.78 -13.80
CA PRO A 720 -3.08 -10.04 -13.75
C PRO A 720 -2.72 -9.69 -12.30
N THR A 721 -1.45 -9.40 -12.04
CA THR A 721 -1.01 -8.84 -10.77
C THR A 721 -1.45 -7.39 -10.58
N HIS A 722 -1.51 -6.61 -11.68
CA HIS A 722 -1.91 -5.21 -11.74
C HIS A 722 -2.70 -4.97 -13.03
N TYR A 723 -3.73 -4.12 -13.00
CA TYR A 723 -4.47 -3.66 -14.17
C TYR A 723 -3.88 -2.36 -14.70
N THR A 724 -4.33 -1.94 -15.89
CA THR A 724 -3.89 -0.70 -16.51
C THR A 724 -4.18 0.48 -15.59
N GLY A 725 -3.17 1.28 -15.26
CA GLY A 725 -3.32 2.45 -14.38
C GLY A 725 -3.25 2.18 -12.88
N ASP A 726 -3.09 0.93 -12.43
CA ASP A 726 -2.73 0.65 -11.03
C ASP A 726 -1.33 1.19 -10.70
N GLU A 727 -1.11 1.60 -9.45
CA GLU A 727 0.23 1.93 -8.95
C GLU A 727 1.12 0.68 -9.04
N GLY A 728 2.25 0.79 -9.76
CA GLY A 728 3.15 -0.34 -10.02
C GLY A 728 2.89 -1.11 -11.32
N TYR A 729 1.88 -0.77 -12.12
CA TYR A 729 1.68 -1.34 -13.45
C TYR A 729 2.87 -1.01 -14.39
N ILE A 730 3.39 -2.02 -15.09
CA ILE A 730 4.50 -1.88 -16.06
C ILE A 730 4.27 -2.81 -17.26
N SER A 731 4.21 -2.24 -18.47
CA SER A 731 3.99 -2.96 -19.74
C SER A 731 5.27 -3.03 -20.57
N ASP A 732 5.88 -4.21 -20.70
CA ASP A 732 7.11 -4.41 -21.49
C ASP A 732 6.88 -4.42 -23.01
N THR A 733 5.62 -4.54 -23.46
CA THR A 733 5.24 -4.41 -24.87
C THR A 733 5.19 -2.95 -25.29
N GLU A 734 4.51 -2.10 -24.51
CA GLU A 734 4.31 -0.66 -24.79
C GLU A 734 5.59 0.17 -24.64
N ASP A 735 6.45 -0.16 -23.68
CA ASP A 735 7.72 0.54 -23.36
C ASP A 735 8.86 0.31 -24.38
N SER A 736 8.55 -0.05 -25.63
CA SER A 736 9.54 -0.47 -26.64
C SER A 736 9.74 0.55 -27.77
N VAL A 737 10.89 0.45 -28.47
CA VAL A 737 11.26 1.39 -29.54
C VAL A 737 10.29 1.24 -30.72
N ARG A 738 9.82 2.40 -31.21
CA ARG A 738 8.81 2.51 -32.27
C ARG A 738 9.47 2.31 -33.64
N ILE A 739 8.76 1.64 -34.56
CA ILE A 739 9.23 1.42 -35.93
C ILE A 739 8.98 2.67 -36.77
N ASP A 740 10.04 3.33 -37.22
CA ASP A 740 9.94 4.38 -38.25
C ASP A 740 9.63 3.72 -39.60
N GLY A 741 8.36 3.81 -39.99
CA GLY A 741 7.80 3.05 -41.12
C GLY A 741 8.36 3.47 -42.48
N THR A 742 9.39 2.78 -42.96
CA THR A 742 9.70 2.66 -44.40
C THR A 742 10.13 1.24 -44.77
N VAL A 743 9.25 0.52 -45.49
CA VAL A 743 9.65 -0.60 -46.35
C VAL A 743 9.38 -0.17 -47.78
N PRO A 744 10.36 -0.23 -48.70
CA PRO A 744 10.18 0.27 -50.05
C PRO A 744 9.22 -0.62 -50.85
N PRO A 745 8.38 -0.04 -51.75
CA PRO A 745 7.49 -0.82 -52.60
C PRO A 745 8.31 -1.71 -53.55
N GLY A 746 7.91 -2.98 -53.64
CA GLY A 746 8.58 -3.96 -54.50
C GLY A 746 8.54 -3.56 -55.98
N GLY A 747 9.66 -3.78 -56.67
CA GLY A 747 9.81 -3.38 -58.08
C GLY A 747 8.87 -4.13 -59.03
N GLY A 748 7.88 -3.42 -59.56
CA GLY A 748 7.20 -3.76 -60.80
C GLY A 748 7.74 -2.87 -61.92
N GLY A 749 8.30 -3.47 -62.97
CA GLY A 749 8.90 -2.70 -64.07
C GLY A 749 7.87 -2.12 -65.04
N SER A 750 8.11 -0.90 -65.50
CA SER A 750 7.56 -0.34 -66.74
C SER A 750 8.58 0.61 -67.37
N GLU A 751 8.59 0.65 -68.71
CA GLU A 751 9.57 1.36 -69.52
C GLU A 751 9.15 2.84 -69.77
N GLN A 752 10.14 3.69 -70.08
CA GLN A 752 10.14 4.90 -70.95
C GLN A 752 8.84 5.77 -71.06
N GLU A 753 8.84 7.11 -70.95
CA GLU A 753 9.66 8.12 -71.66
C GLU A 753 9.80 9.46 -70.87
N GLY A 754 10.38 10.50 -71.51
CA GLY A 754 10.92 11.73 -70.89
C GLY A 754 9.97 12.94 -70.63
N PRO A 755 10.52 14.13 -70.33
CA PRO A 755 9.86 15.16 -69.50
C PRO A 755 9.34 16.41 -70.23
N GLY A 756 8.42 17.18 -69.61
CA GLY A 756 7.96 18.48 -70.12
C GLY A 756 7.13 19.36 -69.16
N THR A 757 7.83 20.27 -68.46
CA THR A 757 7.51 21.67 -67.99
C THR A 757 6.09 22.18 -67.56
N PRO A 758 6.00 23.22 -66.68
CA PRO A 758 4.76 23.59 -65.93
C PRO A 758 4.15 25.00 -66.19
N VAL A 759 2.84 25.16 -65.88
CA VAL A 759 2.02 26.40 -65.69
C VAL A 759 0.76 26.00 -64.84
N GLY A 760 0.03 26.77 -64.03
CA GLY A 760 0.07 28.15 -63.47
C GLY A 760 -1.25 28.45 -62.71
N VAL A 761 -1.30 29.17 -61.57
CA VAL A 761 -1.40 30.66 -61.37
C VAL A 761 -2.84 31.15 -61.02
N ASN A 762 -2.98 31.76 -59.81
CA ASN A 762 -3.94 32.81 -59.35
C ASN A 762 -5.46 32.52 -59.21
N GLU A 763 -6.30 33.25 -58.43
CA GLU A 763 -6.19 34.20 -57.28
C GLU A 763 -7.61 34.55 -56.72
N THR A 764 -7.68 35.35 -55.63
CA THR A 764 -8.84 36.16 -55.12
C THR A 764 -9.95 35.46 -54.32
N GLY A 765 -10.61 36.06 -53.31
CA GLY A 765 -10.32 37.29 -52.56
C GLY A 765 -11.54 38.16 -52.15
N ARG A 766 -11.69 38.43 -50.83
CA ARG A 766 -12.44 39.51 -50.12
C ARG A 766 -13.90 39.32 -49.63
N ASP A 767 -14.03 39.36 -48.30
CA ASP A 767 -14.76 40.33 -47.42
C ASP A 767 -16.19 40.84 -47.75
N ALA A 768 -17.10 40.72 -46.76
CA ALA A 768 -17.73 41.85 -46.04
C ALA A 768 -18.69 41.40 -44.92
N ALA A 769 -18.87 42.22 -43.86
CA ALA A 769 -19.66 41.90 -42.66
C ALA A 769 -20.90 42.80 -42.47
N VAL A 770 -21.94 42.31 -41.77
CA VAL A 770 -23.10 43.09 -41.25
C VAL A 770 -23.63 42.48 -39.93
N GLU A 771 -24.00 43.35 -38.98
CA GLU A 771 -24.68 43.06 -37.70
C GLU A 771 -25.54 44.29 -37.30
N PRO A 772 -26.36 44.31 -36.22
CA PRO A 772 -27.24 43.28 -35.63
C PRO A 772 -28.67 43.82 -35.31
N LYS A 773 -29.61 42.99 -34.80
CA LYS A 773 -30.82 43.48 -34.05
C LYS A 773 -31.55 42.45 -33.13
N LYS A 774 -31.08 42.36 -31.88
CA LYS A 774 -31.79 42.39 -30.57
C LYS A 774 -33.01 41.49 -30.21
N GLY A 775 -32.85 40.72 -29.12
CA GLY A 775 -33.87 40.35 -28.10
C GLY A 775 -34.13 38.83 -27.95
N ASP A 776 -34.12 38.21 -26.76
CA ASP A 776 -33.75 38.65 -25.40
C ASP A 776 -33.42 37.40 -24.52
N LYS A 777 -32.30 37.43 -23.75
CA LYS A 777 -31.90 36.58 -22.58
C LYS A 777 -31.90 35.03 -22.77
N GLU A 778 -30.93 34.26 -22.26
CA GLU A 778 -30.19 34.36 -21.00
C GLU A 778 -28.85 33.56 -21.03
N GLN A 779 -27.84 34.02 -20.29
CA GLN A 779 -26.59 33.34 -19.84
C GLN A 779 -25.71 32.50 -20.82
N LEU A 780 -24.48 32.98 -21.03
CA LEU A 780 -23.24 32.31 -21.48
C LEU A 780 -22.11 32.74 -20.51
N PRO A 781 -21.06 31.94 -20.23
CA PRO A 781 -20.00 31.59 -21.21
C PRO A 781 -19.45 30.14 -21.06
N ASN A 782 -18.56 29.61 -21.91
CA ASN A 782 -18.15 29.92 -23.28
C ASN A 782 -17.64 28.59 -23.89
N ALA A 783 -18.07 28.23 -25.10
CA ALA A 783 -17.60 27.02 -25.76
C ALA A 783 -16.27 27.29 -26.51
N SER A 784 -15.21 26.53 -26.20
CA SER A 784 -14.01 26.42 -27.04
C SER A 784 -13.28 25.07 -26.89
N SER A 785 -14.02 23.96 -27.03
CA SER A 785 -13.42 22.61 -27.18
C SER A 785 -14.23 21.63 -28.07
N ALA A 786 -15.28 22.10 -28.74
CA ALA A 786 -16.15 21.25 -29.56
C ALA A 786 -15.60 21.05 -30.99
N LEU A 787 -14.53 20.25 -31.13
CA LEU A 787 -14.10 19.63 -32.40
C LEU A 787 -13.09 18.46 -32.24
N LEU A 788 -12.87 17.96 -31.01
CA LEU A 788 -12.04 16.78 -30.70
C LEU A 788 -12.81 15.75 -29.86
N ALA A 789 -14.10 15.57 -30.14
CA ALA A 789 -15.03 14.74 -29.36
C ALA A 789 -15.63 13.57 -30.16
N GLU A 790 -14.80 12.87 -30.95
CA GLU A 790 -15.18 11.64 -31.68
C GLU A 790 -14.20 10.48 -31.44
N SER A 791 -14.01 10.09 -30.18
CA SER A 791 -13.58 8.74 -29.79
C SER A 791 -13.75 8.52 -28.29
N GLY A 792 -14.98 8.22 -27.84
CA GLY A 792 -15.33 8.00 -26.43
C GLY A 792 -14.84 6.66 -25.85
N LEU A 793 -13.60 6.26 -26.15
CA LEU A 793 -13.03 4.95 -25.79
C LEU A 793 -12.30 4.96 -24.43
N GLU A 794 -11.61 6.05 -24.06
CA GLU A 794 -10.83 6.12 -22.81
C GLU A 794 -11.68 5.96 -21.54
N GLN A 795 -12.90 6.48 -21.52
CA GLN A 795 -13.83 6.28 -20.40
C GLN A 795 -14.33 4.83 -20.31
N GLY A 796 -14.57 4.19 -21.46
CA GLY A 796 -15.09 2.82 -21.53
C GLY A 796 -14.11 1.76 -21.03
N GLU A 797 -12.81 1.91 -21.29
CA GLU A 797 -11.82 0.92 -20.83
C GLU A 797 -11.61 0.95 -19.31
N HIS A 798 -11.52 2.14 -18.71
CA HIS A 798 -11.39 2.26 -17.26
C HIS A 798 -12.66 1.77 -16.54
N GLU A 799 -13.84 2.02 -17.11
CA GLU A 799 -15.11 1.46 -16.60
C GLU A 799 -15.16 -0.08 -16.73
N LEU A 800 -14.66 -0.64 -17.84
CA LEU A 800 -14.60 -2.08 -18.09
C LEU A 800 -13.56 -2.80 -17.23
N GLU A 801 -12.40 -2.20 -16.96
CA GLU A 801 -11.42 -2.75 -16.02
C GLU A 801 -11.93 -2.67 -14.58
N ALA A 802 -12.60 -1.57 -14.20
CA ALA A 802 -13.32 -1.47 -12.94
C ALA A 802 -14.53 -2.43 -12.86
N ALA A 803 -15.12 -2.84 -13.97
CA ALA A 803 -16.17 -3.87 -14.03
C ALA A 803 -15.57 -5.28 -13.85
N ASN A 804 -14.49 -5.61 -14.56
CA ASN A 804 -13.76 -6.87 -14.37
C ASN A 804 -13.28 -7.01 -12.91
N ARG A 805 -12.64 -5.98 -12.34
CA ARG A 805 -12.26 -5.96 -10.91
C ARG A 805 -13.46 -6.12 -9.95
N ARG A 806 -14.64 -5.61 -10.32
CA ARG A 806 -15.89 -5.82 -9.55
C ARG A 806 -16.54 -7.19 -9.76
N SER A 807 -16.17 -7.92 -10.82
CA SER A 807 -16.55 -9.34 -11.00
C SER A 807 -15.65 -10.30 -10.21
N GLU A 808 -14.48 -9.82 -9.78
CA GLU A 808 -13.49 -10.54 -8.99
C GLU A 808 -13.72 -10.45 -7.46
N LEU A 809 -14.59 -9.51 -7.00
CA LEU A 809 -14.81 -9.12 -5.58
C LEU A 809 -16.25 -9.36 -5.04
#